data_AF-A0A066VQT5-F1
#
_entry.id   AF-A0A066VQT5-F1
#
_cell.length_a   1.000
_cell.length_b   1.000
_cell.length_c   1.000
_cell.angle_alpha   90.00
_cell.angle_beta   90.00
_cell.angle_gamma   90.00
#
_symmetry.space_group_name_H-M   'P 1'
#
loop_
_entity.id
_entity.type
_entity.pdbx_description
1 polymer ?
#
loop_
_entity_poly.entity_id
_entity_poly.type
_entity_poly.pdbx_seq_one_letter_code
_entity_poly.pdbx_strand_id
1 'polypeptide(L)'
;MLKVESPASQSWAAYFWTQFHGTASHQQLVEWLTNVQSKWPTYEPLLVNLLCAIFGVWVSFKISLPLKKWFDERANPIRLECPLAAWPGYSGPILEELSIEAKDKPGMIQCYDPATGYHLGDVLADTAETINVKIECAEAAQKKWKKSSWAKRRQLMNSIQKWIISDCETIARVAARDTGKTAVDAAFGELLTTCAKTAWISKNGEKVLTPETRPNNLLLAHKTCKVFHEPYGVVCACVSWNYPAHNVLGPILSSLFAGNAIVIKSSELVAWSSSWFILGIRACLASCNIDQNLVQLVTCFPEHAEALTQHPKIAHITFIGSETVGRKVAQAATNELTPVTLELGGKDPAIILKDANLKYFNSTFMRACFQAVGQNCIGIERFVVSDAIVDKFIAIIEPRIKALRCGSFLDDTPFARGFVGEPPQSDIGREVSKKGSNTVKEGTDQQVDCGAMISDARFGHLEALIEDAVKQGAKLLVGGKRWQHPKWTKGHYFQPTLITNVTPDMMIAQEELFAPIFLVLPFKGEDWKQAVAIANSTRYGLGSSVFGGNRGICEKVADGLDAGMVNINDFAVSYLNQGLPFGGVKKSGYGRFAGPEGLLGVTTPKVITRDTFFSIIRTGIPRPLDYPFNNAITSWNFVCGLLKFAYGESDESFKGLGQLIWNAW
;
A
#
# COMPACT_ATOMS: atom_id res chain seq x y z
N MET A 1 -32.03 15.56 -13.29
CA MET A 1 -32.63 16.59 -12.41
C MET A 1 -33.05 15.91 -11.12
N LEU A 2 -32.35 16.11 -10.01
CA LEU A 2 -32.70 15.57 -8.70
C LEU A 2 -32.89 16.75 -7.74
N LYS A 3 -34.10 16.87 -7.17
CA LYS A 3 -34.43 17.89 -6.18
C LYS A 3 -33.69 17.59 -4.87
N VAL A 4 -32.89 18.53 -4.41
CA VAL A 4 -32.34 18.58 -3.06
C VAL A 4 -33.18 19.59 -2.28
N GLU A 5 -33.93 19.13 -1.30
CA GLU A 5 -34.58 20.03 -0.34
C GLU A 5 -33.55 20.54 0.65
N SER A 6 -33.35 21.86 0.67
CA SER A 6 -32.53 22.59 1.64
C SER A 6 -33.43 23.01 2.81
N PRO A 7 -33.07 22.69 4.07
CA PRO A 7 -33.70 23.32 5.21
C PRO A 7 -33.16 24.75 5.38
N ALA A 8 -34.08 25.65 5.70
CA ALA A 8 -33.87 27.08 5.85
C ALA A 8 -32.89 27.45 6.99
N SER A 9 -32.35 28.66 6.85
CA SER A 9 -31.35 29.33 7.68
C SER A 9 -31.80 29.63 9.13
N GLN A 10 -31.67 28.66 10.03
CA GLN A 10 -31.57 28.92 11.48
C GLN A 10 -30.18 28.51 11.98
N SER A 11 -29.56 29.32 12.83
CA SER A 11 -28.29 28.93 13.45
C SER A 11 -28.53 27.75 14.40
N TRP A 12 -27.74 26.68 14.26
CA TRP A 12 -27.87 25.47 15.09
C TRP A 12 -27.68 25.75 16.59
N ALA A 13 -26.98 26.83 16.93
CA ALA A 13 -26.88 27.31 18.30
C ALA A 13 -28.26 27.66 18.88
N ALA A 14 -29.14 28.29 18.10
CA ALA A 14 -30.50 28.58 18.53
C ALA A 14 -31.33 27.29 18.68
N TYR A 15 -31.24 26.36 17.72
CA TYR A 15 -31.98 25.08 17.78
C TYR A 15 -31.56 24.21 18.98
N PHE A 16 -30.26 24.04 19.20
CA PHE A 16 -29.73 23.28 20.34
C PHE A 16 -30.13 23.94 21.67
N TRP A 17 -30.07 25.26 21.76
CA TRP A 17 -30.46 25.98 22.98
C TRP A 17 -31.96 25.82 23.29
N THR A 18 -32.84 25.85 22.28
CA THR A 18 -34.27 25.55 22.45
C THR A 18 -34.57 24.09 22.83
N GLN A 19 -33.78 23.12 22.37
CA GLN A 19 -33.96 21.71 22.70
C GLN A 19 -33.36 21.33 24.05
N PHE A 20 -32.33 22.05 24.50
CA PHE A 20 -31.66 21.82 25.78
C PHE A 20 -32.41 22.49 26.94
N HIS A 21 -32.95 23.69 26.72
CA HIS A 21 -33.81 24.38 27.68
C HIS A 21 -35.09 23.57 27.96
N GLY A 22 -35.28 23.17 29.22
CA GLY A 22 -36.47 22.44 29.67
C GLY A 22 -36.29 20.92 29.79
N THR A 23 -35.12 20.37 29.47
CA THR A 23 -34.81 18.95 29.70
C THR A 23 -34.47 18.67 31.17
N ALA A 24 -34.71 17.44 31.64
CA ALA A 24 -34.37 17.00 33.00
C ALA A 24 -32.87 17.20 33.33
N SER A 25 -32.00 17.01 32.33
CA SER A 25 -30.55 17.25 32.45
C SER A 25 -30.20 18.73 32.61
N HIS A 26 -30.95 19.64 31.98
CA HIS A 26 -30.78 21.09 32.17
C HIS A 26 -31.24 21.52 33.57
N GLN A 27 -32.36 21.00 34.07
CA GLN A 27 -32.81 21.26 35.45
C GLN A 27 -31.84 20.72 36.51
N GLN A 28 -31.32 19.51 36.33
CA GLN A 28 -30.32 18.93 37.23
C GLN A 28 -29.00 19.72 37.23
N LEU A 29 -28.57 20.24 36.08
CA LEU A 29 -27.39 21.09 36.00
C LEU A 29 -27.60 22.42 36.74
N VAL A 30 -28.79 23.03 36.60
CA VAL A 30 -29.16 24.27 37.30
C VAL A 30 -29.25 24.04 38.80
N GLU A 31 -29.90 22.97 39.27
CA GLU A 31 -29.96 22.62 40.70
C GLU A 31 -28.58 22.35 41.28
N TRP A 32 -27.73 21.61 40.55
CA TRP A 32 -26.35 21.35 40.98
C TRP A 32 -25.54 22.64 41.10
N LEU A 33 -25.60 23.53 40.10
CA LEU A 33 -24.93 24.84 40.14
C LEU A 33 -25.46 25.71 41.29
N THR A 34 -26.76 25.69 41.55
CA THR A 34 -27.40 26.45 42.64
C THR A 34 -26.96 25.93 44.02
N ASN A 35 -26.81 24.61 44.17
CA ASN A 35 -26.37 23.97 45.42
C ASN A 35 -24.86 24.13 45.66
N VAL A 36 -24.06 24.23 44.59
CA VAL A 36 -22.65 24.63 44.64
C VAL A 36 -22.54 26.10 45.05
N GLN A 37 -23.40 26.98 44.53
CA GLN A 37 -23.46 28.40 44.86
C GLN A 37 -23.88 28.66 46.32
N SER A 38 -24.74 27.82 46.91
CA SER A 38 -25.20 27.97 48.30
C SER A 38 -24.20 27.51 49.36
N LYS A 39 -23.16 26.76 48.99
CA LYS A 39 -22.16 26.17 49.92
C LYS A 39 -20.77 26.80 49.83
N TRP A 40 -20.57 27.78 48.94
CA TRP A 40 -19.26 28.40 48.72
C TRP A 40 -19.15 29.73 49.48
N PRO A 41 -18.12 29.95 50.32
CA PRO A 41 -17.99 31.20 51.06
C PRO A 41 -17.76 32.38 50.08
N THR A 42 -18.23 33.56 50.49
CA THR A 42 -18.14 34.86 49.83
C THR A 42 -16.75 35.15 49.26
N TYR A 43 -16.52 34.73 48.02
CA TYR A 43 -15.50 35.30 47.13
C TYR A 43 -16.19 36.15 46.07
N GLU A 44 -15.52 37.23 45.64
CA GLU A 44 -16.08 38.25 44.77
C GLU A 44 -16.85 37.65 43.56
N PRO A 45 -18.10 38.09 43.31
CA PRO A 45 -18.93 37.61 42.20
C PRO A 45 -18.22 37.63 40.83
N LEU A 46 -17.26 38.54 40.65
CA LEU A 46 -16.41 38.66 39.47
C LEU A 46 -15.55 37.42 39.22
N LEU A 47 -14.94 36.85 40.27
CA LEU A 47 -14.06 35.68 40.12
C LEU A 47 -14.85 34.42 39.74
N VAL A 48 -16.04 34.25 40.33
CA VAL A 48 -16.94 33.13 40.04
C VAL A 48 -17.49 33.22 38.61
N ASN A 49 -17.93 34.42 38.20
CA ASN A 49 -18.39 34.65 36.83
C ASN A 49 -17.26 34.43 35.81
N LEU A 50 -16.03 34.85 36.12
CA LEU A 50 -14.86 34.62 35.28
C LEU A 50 -14.53 33.13 35.15
N LEU A 51 -14.56 32.37 36.25
CA LEU A 51 -14.32 30.91 36.23
C LEU A 51 -15.42 30.16 35.48
N CYS A 52 -16.69 30.54 35.65
CA CYS A 52 -17.80 29.98 34.88
C CYS A 52 -17.70 30.32 33.39
N ALA A 53 -17.26 31.54 33.03
CA ALA A 53 -17.01 31.93 31.65
C ALA A 53 -15.84 31.15 31.04
N ILE A 54 -14.72 30.99 31.76
CA ILE A 54 -13.58 30.17 31.34
C ILE A 54 -13.99 28.72 31.16
N PHE A 55 -14.78 28.16 32.08
CA PHE A 55 -15.29 26.80 31.99
C PHE A 55 -16.28 26.64 30.83
N GLY A 56 -17.20 27.58 30.63
CA GLY A 56 -18.14 27.59 29.51
C GLY A 56 -17.44 27.70 28.16
N VAL A 57 -16.41 28.55 28.05
CA VAL A 57 -15.52 28.65 26.89
C VAL A 57 -14.76 27.33 26.70
N TRP A 58 -14.20 26.76 27.76
CA TRP A 58 -13.48 25.49 27.71
C TRP A 58 -14.36 24.33 27.26
N VAL A 59 -15.57 24.18 27.81
CA VAL A 59 -16.56 23.18 27.39
C VAL A 59 -16.97 23.42 25.93
N SER A 60 -17.25 24.67 25.56
CA SER A 60 -17.58 25.03 24.18
C SER A 60 -16.44 24.66 23.24
N PHE A 61 -15.18 24.91 23.58
CA PHE A 61 -14.02 24.48 22.78
C PHE A 61 -13.86 22.96 22.75
N LYS A 62 -14.06 22.27 23.88
CA LYS A 62 -13.96 20.81 23.99
C LYS A 62 -15.05 20.07 23.21
N ILE A 63 -16.21 20.69 22.99
CA ILE A 63 -17.32 20.10 22.23
C ILE A 63 -17.32 20.58 20.77
N SER A 64 -17.17 21.90 20.53
CA SER A 64 -17.25 22.48 19.18
C SER A 64 -16.08 22.10 18.28
N LEU A 65 -14.84 21.99 18.80
CA LEU A 65 -13.69 21.63 17.98
C LEU A 65 -13.78 20.17 17.49
N PRO A 66 -14.06 19.16 18.33
CA PRO A 66 -14.25 17.79 17.86
C PRO A 66 -15.48 17.64 16.95
N LEU A 67 -16.58 18.33 17.23
CA LEU A 67 -17.77 18.31 16.36
C LEU A 67 -17.47 18.91 14.99
N LYS A 68 -16.85 20.08 14.93
CA LYS A 68 -16.43 20.70 13.67
C LYS A 68 -15.50 19.78 12.90
N LYS A 69 -14.49 19.23 13.57
CA LYS A 69 -13.57 18.25 12.98
C LYS A 69 -14.33 17.03 12.43
N TRP A 70 -15.29 16.51 13.18
CA TRP A 70 -16.14 15.41 12.73
C TRP A 70 -16.94 15.78 11.48
N PHE A 71 -17.58 16.94 11.43
CA PHE A 71 -18.32 17.39 10.25
C PHE A 71 -17.43 17.61 9.02
N ASP A 72 -16.26 18.19 9.21
CA ASP A 72 -15.31 18.48 8.12
C ASP A 72 -14.66 17.21 7.56
N GLU A 73 -14.48 16.18 8.40
CA GLU A 73 -13.73 14.95 8.07
C GLU A 73 -14.61 13.70 7.92
N ARG A 74 -15.93 13.77 8.19
CA ARG A 74 -16.82 12.60 8.10
C ARG A 74 -16.83 12.02 6.69
N ALA A 75 -16.87 10.69 6.63
CA ALA A 75 -17.00 9.95 5.39
C ALA A 75 -18.33 10.29 4.67
N ASN A 76 -18.27 10.44 3.35
CA ASN A 76 -19.43 10.50 2.49
C ASN A 76 -19.63 9.11 1.88
N PRO A 77 -20.72 8.40 2.23
CA PRO A 77 -20.97 7.06 1.72
C PRO A 77 -21.21 7.11 0.21
N ILE A 78 -20.76 6.06 -0.47
CA ILE A 78 -21.09 5.81 -1.88
C ILE A 78 -21.70 4.42 -2.00
N ARG A 79 -22.36 4.17 -3.13
CA ARG A 79 -22.86 2.85 -3.51
C ARG A 79 -22.48 2.63 -4.96
N LEU A 80 -21.81 1.51 -5.23
CA LEU A 80 -21.51 1.07 -6.59
C LEU A 80 -22.31 -0.19 -6.89
N GLU A 81 -22.68 -0.35 -8.15
CA GLU A 81 -23.28 -1.60 -8.59
C GLU A 81 -22.21 -2.70 -8.70
N CYS A 82 -22.55 -3.88 -8.21
CA CYS A 82 -21.72 -5.07 -8.38
C CYS A 82 -21.79 -5.51 -9.86
N PRO A 83 -20.65 -5.67 -10.56
CA PRO A 83 -20.64 -6.14 -11.94
C PRO A 83 -21.34 -7.49 -12.06
N LEU A 84 -22.07 -7.77 -13.14
CA LEU A 84 -22.83 -9.02 -13.27
C LEU A 84 -21.95 -10.28 -13.15
N ALA A 85 -20.75 -10.28 -13.75
CA ALA A 85 -19.78 -11.38 -13.62
C ALA A 85 -19.19 -11.53 -12.20
N ALA A 86 -19.33 -10.46 -11.40
CA ALA A 86 -19.41 -10.43 -9.95
C ALA A 86 -20.30 -11.53 -9.40
N TRP A 87 -21.61 -11.49 -9.69
CA TRP A 87 -22.73 -11.98 -8.88
C TRP A 87 -22.67 -13.45 -8.43
N PRO A 88 -23.26 -13.81 -7.28
CA PRO A 88 -23.35 -15.21 -6.85
C PRO A 88 -24.12 -16.03 -7.89
N GLY A 89 -23.62 -17.22 -8.21
CA GLY A 89 -24.23 -18.10 -9.21
C GLY A 89 -24.07 -17.63 -10.66
N TYR A 90 -23.23 -16.63 -10.93
CA TYR A 90 -22.96 -16.18 -12.30
C TYR A 90 -22.45 -17.33 -13.18
N SER A 91 -22.98 -17.37 -14.41
CA SER A 91 -22.49 -18.20 -15.50
C SER A 91 -22.44 -17.35 -16.75
N GLY A 92 -21.37 -17.49 -17.53
CA GLY A 92 -21.15 -16.75 -18.77
C GLY A 92 -20.54 -17.63 -19.85
N PRO A 93 -20.29 -17.07 -21.05
CA PRO A 93 -19.60 -17.81 -22.10
C PRO A 93 -18.17 -18.14 -21.66
N ILE A 94 -17.75 -19.37 -21.90
CA ILE A 94 -16.36 -19.82 -21.73
C ILE A 94 -15.62 -19.52 -23.03
N LEU A 95 -14.47 -18.86 -22.93
CA LEU A 95 -13.63 -18.57 -24.08
C LEU A 95 -12.94 -19.84 -24.59
N GLU A 96 -12.82 -19.95 -25.92
CA GLU A 96 -12.11 -21.07 -26.55
C GLU A 96 -10.61 -20.99 -26.28
N GLU A 97 -10.03 -19.79 -26.45
CA GLU A 97 -8.62 -19.45 -26.23
C GLU A 97 -8.53 -18.40 -25.10
N LEU A 98 -7.84 -18.75 -24.01
CA LEU A 98 -7.61 -17.85 -22.88
C LEU A 98 -6.39 -16.98 -23.17
N SER A 99 -6.64 -15.87 -23.84
CA SER A 99 -5.66 -14.85 -24.18
C SER A 99 -6.22 -13.47 -23.87
N ILE A 100 -5.34 -12.55 -23.47
CA ILE A 100 -5.65 -11.12 -23.33
C ILE A 100 -5.81 -10.41 -24.68
N GLU A 101 -5.24 -10.99 -25.74
CA GLU A 101 -5.36 -10.51 -27.11
C GLU A 101 -6.25 -11.46 -27.91
N ALA A 102 -7.41 -10.95 -28.33
CA ALA A 102 -8.34 -11.66 -29.18
C ALA A 102 -8.06 -11.32 -30.66
N LYS A 103 -7.86 -12.35 -31.50
CA LYS A 103 -7.50 -12.18 -32.92
C LYS A 103 -8.54 -11.40 -33.72
N ASP A 104 -9.80 -11.42 -33.30
CA ASP A 104 -10.94 -10.76 -33.93
C ASP A 104 -11.22 -9.34 -33.40
N LYS A 105 -10.52 -8.90 -32.34
CA LYS A 105 -10.72 -7.57 -31.70
C LYS A 105 -9.39 -6.86 -31.43
N PRO A 106 -8.67 -6.41 -32.48
CA PRO A 106 -7.40 -5.70 -32.30
C PRO A 106 -7.58 -4.43 -31.46
N GLY A 107 -6.65 -4.18 -30.54
CA GLY A 107 -6.69 -3.03 -29.63
C GLY A 107 -7.63 -3.20 -28.43
N MET A 108 -8.36 -4.31 -28.32
CA MET A 108 -9.14 -4.65 -27.12
C MET A 108 -8.38 -5.66 -26.27
N ILE A 109 -8.41 -5.45 -24.96
CA ILE A 109 -7.95 -6.40 -23.95
C ILE A 109 -9.13 -7.29 -23.59
N GLN A 110 -9.04 -8.57 -23.92
CA GLN A 110 -10.02 -9.59 -23.59
C GLN A 110 -9.84 -10.02 -22.12
N CYS A 111 -10.78 -9.66 -21.25
CA CYS A 111 -10.72 -10.00 -19.83
C CYS A 111 -11.47 -11.31 -19.56
N TYR A 112 -10.84 -12.20 -18.79
CA TYR A 112 -11.40 -13.51 -18.48
C TYR A 112 -11.03 -13.95 -17.07
N ASP A 113 -11.88 -14.79 -16.48
CA ASP A 113 -11.59 -15.41 -15.20
C ASP A 113 -10.66 -16.62 -15.38
N PRO A 114 -9.43 -16.58 -14.85
CA PRO A 114 -8.46 -17.64 -15.05
C PRO A 114 -8.82 -18.95 -14.34
N ALA A 115 -9.78 -18.95 -13.40
CA ALA A 115 -10.24 -20.17 -12.75
C ALA A 115 -11.29 -20.92 -13.58
N THR A 116 -12.11 -20.23 -14.36
CA THR A 116 -13.26 -20.85 -15.08
C THR A 116 -13.16 -20.76 -16.59
N GLY A 117 -12.40 -19.80 -17.11
CA GLY A 117 -12.39 -19.41 -18.52
C GLY A 117 -13.57 -18.55 -18.94
N TYR A 118 -14.41 -18.09 -18.00
CA TYR A 118 -15.51 -17.19 -18.33
C TYR A 118 -15.01 -15.84 -18.83
N HIS A 119 -15.60 -15.35 -19.91
CA HIS A 119 -15.41 -13.97 -20.36
C HIS A 119 -16.02 -12.99 -19.35
N LEU A 120 -15.24 -11.98 -18.95
CA LEU A 120 -15.64 -10.95 -18.00
C LEU A 120 -16.03 -9.63 -18.69
N GLY A 121 -15.53 -9.42 -19.92
CA GLY A 121 -15.74 -8.23 -20.73
C GLY A 121 -14.48 -7.88 -21.54
N ASP A 122 -14.58 -6.83 -22.34
CA ASP A 122 -13.45 -6.30 -23.12
C ASP A 122 -13.16 -4.86 -22.69
N VAL A 123 -11.88 -4.50 -22.59
CA VAL A 123 -11.42 -3.14 -22.27
C VAL A 123 -10.60 -2.60 -23.43
N LEU A 124 -10.93 -1.41 -23.92
CA LEU A 124 -10.12 -0.75 -24.95
C LEU A 124 -8.74 -0.42 -24.39
N ALA A 125 -7.68 -0.90 -25.06
CA ALA A 125 -6.32 -0.58 -24.69
C ALA A 125 -6.02 0.90 -24.98
N ASP A 126 -5.37 1.56 -24.03
CA ASP A 126 -4.89 2.91 -24.18
C ASP A 126 -3.72 2.99 -25.18
N THR A 127 -3.79 3.99 -26.05
CA THR A 127 -2.71 4.35 -26.97
C THR A 127 -1.87 5.48 -26.38
N ALA A 128 -0.75 5.82 -27.04
CA ALA A 128 0.06 6.96 -26.62
C ALA A 128 -0.74 8.28 -26.54
N GLU A 129 -1.67 8.49 -27.47
CA GLU A 129 -2.53 9.67 -27.52
C GLU A 129 -3.50 9.72 -26.35
N THR A 130 -4.17 8.60 -26.03
CA THR A 130 -5.12 8.56 -24.90
C THR A 130 -4.39 8.69 -23.56
N ILE A 131 -3.18 8.15 -23.45
CA ILE A 131 -2.30 8.32 -22.29
C ILE A 131 -1.98 9.81 -22.08
N ASN A 132 -1.56 10.53 -23.13
CA ASN A 132 -1.25 11.96 -23.03
C ASN A 132 -2.47 12.77 -22.53
N VAL A 133 -3.67 12.54 -23.10
CA VAL A 133 -4.91 13.23 -22.68
C VAL A 133 -5.23 12.97 -21.21
N LYS A 134 -5.04 11.73 -20.73
CA LYS A 134 -5.24 11.39 -19.32
C LYS A 134 -4.27 12.14 -18.42
N ILE A 135 -2.99 12.21 -18.78
CA ILE A 135 -1.97 12.94 -18.01
C ILE A 135 -2.32 14.45 -17.95
N GLU A 136 -2.76 15.04 -19.04
CA GLU A 136 -3.20 16.45 -19.08
C GLU A 136 -4.40 16.73 -18.18
N CYS A 137 -5.40 15.83 -18.18
CA CYS A 137 -6.53 15.90 -17.27
C CYS A 137 -6.09 15.85 -15.80
N ALA A 138 -5.16 14.94 -15.46
CA ALA A 138 -4.61 14.81 -14.12
C ALA A 138 -3.85 16.06 -13.68
N GLU A 139 -3.02 16.62 -14.55
CA GLU A 139 -2.28 17.86 -14.30
C GLU A 139 -3.22 19.04 -14.01
N ALA A 140 -4.27 19.20 -14.82
CA ALA A 140 -5.24 20.27 -14.65
C ALA A 140 -5.95 20.19 -13.29
N ALA A 141 -6.39 18.99 -12.89
CA ALA A 141 -7.04 18.76 -11.60
C ALA A 141 -6.09 18.99 -10.41
N GLN A 142 -4.82 18.58 -10.57
CA GLN A 142 -3.80 18.69 -9.51
C GLN A 142 -3.57 20.12 -9.05
N LYS A 143 -3.59 21.09 -9.98
CA LYS A 143 -3.35 22.52 -9.69
C LYS A 143 -4.29 23.06 -8.62
N LYS A 144 -5.54 22.59 -8.58
CA LYS A 144 -6.52 22.89 -7.53
C LYS A 144 -6.29 22.05 -6.29
N TRP A 145 -6.04 20.75 -6.47
CA TRP A 145 -5.93 19.79 -5.36
C TRP A 145 -4.77 20.04 -4.41
N LYS A 146 -3.61 20.49 -4.90
CA LYS A 146 -2.45 20.79 -4.03
C LYS A 146 -2.73 21.83 -2.95
N LYS A 147 -3.74 22.68 -3.15
CA LYS A 147 -4.19 23.73 -2.22
C LYS A 147 -5.27 23.25 -1.24
N SER A 148 -5.67 21.98 -1.29
CA SER A 148 -6.67 21.39 -0.39
C SER A 148 -6.21 21.40 1.07
N SER A 149 -7.16 21.51 1.99
CA SER A 149 -6.91 21.41 3.43
C SER A 149 -6.73 19.96 3.89
N TRP A 150 -6.04 19.76 5.00
CA TRP A 150 -5.90 18.43 5.62
C TRP A 150 -7.24 17.77 5.94
N ALA A 151 -8.21 18.55 6.41
CA ALA A 151 -9.57 18.07 6.67
C ALA A 151 -10.21 17.49 5.41
N LYS A 152 -10.03 18.15 4.25
CA LYS A 152 -10.56 17.67 2.98
C LYS A 152 -9.86 16.40 2.49
N ARG A 153 -8.54 16.29 2.69
CA ARG A 153 -7.79 15.06 2.38
C ARG A 153 -8.23 13.89 3.28
N ARG A 154 -8.46 14.14 4.57
CA ARG A 154 -9.01 13.15 5.52
C ARG A 154 -10.45 12.75 5.19
N GLN A 155 -11.31 13.69 4.81
CA GLN A 155 -12.68 13.40 4.35
C GLN A 155 -12.68 12.37 3.23
N LEU A 156 -11.78 12.53 2.25
CA LEU A 156 -11.63 11.58 1.15
C LEU A 156 -11.13 10.21 1.65
N MET A 157 -10.08 10.16 2.48
CA MET A 157 -9.58 8.89 3.04
C MET A 157 -10.66 8.14 3.81
N ASN A 158 -11.44 8.86 4.64
CA ASN A 158 -12.53 8.28 5.41
C ASN A 158 -13.68 7.78 4.52
N SER A 159 -13.96 8.47 3.41
CA SER A 159 -14.95 8.04 2.42
C SER A 159 -14.52 6.77 1.68
N ILE A 160 -13.25 6.69 1.27
CA ILE A 160 -12.67 5.47 0.67
C ILE A 160 -12.70 4.31 1.67
N GLN A 161 -12.26 4.53 2.92
CA GLN A 161 -12.32 3.52 3.99
C GLN A 161 -13.75 3.01 4.21
N LYS A 162 -14.73 3.92 4.22
CA LYS A 162 -16.13 3.58 4.43
C LYS A 162 -16.67 2.73 3.27
N TRP A 163 -16.34 3.07 2.03
CA TRP A 163 -16.69 2.29 0.86
C TRP A 163 -16.09 0.88 0.92
N ILE A 164 -14.79 0.76 1.18
CA ILE A 164 -14.11 -0.54 1.23
C ILE A 164 -14.74 -1.47 2.28
N ILE A 165 -15.08 -0.93 3.46
CA ILE A 165 -15.73 -1.71 4.52
C ILE A 165 -17.15 -2.10 4.13
N SER A 166 -17.92 -1.18 3.54
CA SER A 166 -19.32 -1.42 3.17
C SER A 166 -19.47 -2.40 2.01
N ASP A 167 -18.55 -2.38 1.05
CA ASP A 167 -18.58 -3.21 -0.16
C ASP A 167 -17.50 -4.31 -0.15
N CYS A 168 -17.02 -4.71 1.03
CA CYS A 168 -15.87 -5.63 1.19
C CYS A 168 -16.07 -6.96 0.44
N GLU A 169 -17.28 -7.53 0.50
CA GLU A 169 -17.64 -8.74 -0.22
C GLU A 169 -17.58 -8.51 -1.73
N THR A 170 -18.19 -7.44 -2.25
CA THR A 170 -18.15 -7.11 -3.68
C THR A 170 -16.74 -6.90 -4.20
N ILE A 171 -15.90 -6.16 -3.46
CA ILE A 171 -14.50 -5.91 -3.83
C ILE A 171 -13.71 -7.23 -3.87
N ALA A 172 -13.88 -8.09 -2.86
CA ALA A 172 -13.23 -9.39 -2.82
C ALA A 172 -13.65 -10.28 -4.00
N ARG A 173 -14.95 -10.25 -4.35
CA ARG A 173 -15.49 -11.01 -5.50
C ARG A 173 -14.91 -10.52 -6.80
N VAL A 174 -14.94 -9.20 -7.06
CA VAL A 174 -14.34 -8.62 -8.27
C VAL A 174 -12.85 -8.94 -8.38
N ALA A 175 -12.07 -8.82 -7.30
CA ALA A 175 -10.65 -9.18 -7.30
C ALA A 175 -10.44 -10.70 -7.53
N ALA A 176 -11.24 -11.55 -6.91
CA ALA A 176 -11.15 -13.00 -7.03
C ALA A 176 -11.46 -13.49 -8.45
N ARG A 177 -12.49 -12.94 -9.10
CA ARG A 177 -12.86 -13.31 -10.47
C ARG A 177 -11.75 -13.03 -11.47
N ASP A 178 -11.07 -11.89 -11.34
CA ASP A 178 -10.09 -11.43 -12.33
C ASP A 178 -8.70 -12.06 -12.10
N THR A 179 -8.43 -12.59 -10.89
CA THR A 179 -7.12 -13.19 -10.57
C THR A 179 -7.14 -14.68 -10.27
N GLY A 180 -8.32 -15.30 -10.19
CA GLY A 180 -8.48 -16.70 -9.81
C GLY A 180 -8.27 -17.02 -8.33
N LYS A 181 -7.99 -16.02 -7.47
CA LYS A 181 -7.74 -16.24 -6.03
C LYS A 181 -9.03 -16.54 -5.27
N THR A 182 -8.91 -17.07 -4.05
CA THR A 182 -10.06 -17.23 -3.15
C THR A 182 -10.50 -15.90 -2.54
N ALA A 183 -11.75 -15.78 -2.09
CA ALA A 183 -12.21 -14.56 -1.42
C ALA A 183 -11.51 -14.32 -0.08
N VAL A 184 -11.12 -15.39 0.63
CA VAL A 184 -10.34 -15.26 1.87
C VAL A 184 -8.96 -14.68 1.56
N ASP A 185 -8.30 -15.12 0.49
CA ASP A 185 -7.02 -14.54 0.08
C ASP A 185 -7.17 -13.09 -0.38
N ALA A 186 -8.26 -12.78 -1.08
CA ALA A 186 -8.60 -11.40 -1.40
C ALA A 186 -8.79 -10.56 -0.12
N ALA A 187 -9.52 -11.05 0.87
CA ALA A 187 -9.74 -10.29 2.11
C ALA A 187 -8.42 -9.97 2.84
N PHE A 188 -7.50 -10.93 2.93
CA PHE A 188 -6.22 -10.72 3.60
C PHE A 188 -5.27 -9.80 2.83
N GLY A 189 -5.08 -10.04 1.53
CA GLY A 189 -4.10 -9.31 0.74
C GLY A 189 -4.62 -8.00 0.14
N GLU A 190 -5.91 -7.93 -0.19
CA GLU A 190 -6.53 -6.76 -0.82
C GLU A 190 -7.09 -5.78 0.22
N LEU A 191 -7.93 -6.29 1.14
CA LEU A 191 -8.79 -5.44 1.95
C LEU A 191 -8.10 -5.01 3.24
N LEU A 192 -7.57 -5.95 4.01
CA LEU A 192 -6.96 -5.66 5.32
C LEU A 192 -5.79 -4.67 5.21
N THR A 193 -4.87 -4.93 4.26
CA THR A 193 -3.71 -4.07 3.96
C THR A 193 -4.15 -2.67 3.52
N THR A 194 -5.13 -2.56 2.61
CA THR A 194 -5.64 -1.27 2.12
C THR A 194 -6.37 -0.48 3.20
N CYS A 195 -7.16 -1.15 4.05
CA CYS A 195 -7.81 -0.54 5.19
C CYS A 195 -6.78 -0.05 6.22
N ALA A 196 -5.79 -0.88 6.54
CA ALA A 196 -4.70 -0.49 7.44
C ALA A 196 -3.97 0.75 6.91
N LYS A 197 -3.71 0.82 5.60
CA LYS A 197 -3.02 1.94 4.95
C LYS A 197 -3.86 3.21 5.01
N THR A 198 -5.12 3.12 4.62
CA THR A 198 -6.05 4.26 4.62
C THR A 198 -6.23 4.81 6.04
N ALA A 199 -6.44 3.94 7.03
CA ALA A 199 -6.56 4.32 8.43
C ALA A 199 -5.28 4.99 8.95
N TRP A 200 -4.11 4.43 8.62
CA TRP A 200 -2.83 4.99 9.03
C TRP A 200 -2.58 6.37 8.40
N ILE A 201 -2.80 6.52 7.09
CA ILE A 201 -2.62 7.80 6.37
C ILE A 201 -3.58 8.86 6.93
N SER A 202 -4.87 8.52 7.11
CA SER A 202 -5.86 9.46 7.65
C SER A 202 -5.45 9.98 9.04
N LYS A 203 -4.90 9.09 9.88
CA LYS A 203 -4.48 9.44 11.25
C LYS A 203 -3.15 10.17 11.33
N ASN A 204 -2.14 9.77 10.54
CA ASN A 204 -0.75 10.18 10.74
C ASN A 204 -0.17 11.04 9.62
N GLY A 205 -0.77 11.05 8.43
CA GLY A 205 -0.16 11.65 7.25
C GLY A 205 0.10 13.16 7.36
N GLU A 206 -0.78 13.92 8.02
CA GLU A 206 -0.56 15.36 8.23
C GLU A 206 0.71 15.60 9.06
N LYS A 207 0.93 14.80 10.10
CA LYS A 207 2.14 14.92 10.94
C LYS A 207 3.40 14.64 10.12
N VAL A 208 3.38 13.63 9.25
CA VAL A 208 4.51 13.25 8.40
C VAL A 208 4.85 14.35 7.39
N LEU A 209 3.84 14.99 6.81
CA LEU A 209 4.02 16.01 5.77
C LEU A 209 4.17 17.44 6.32
N THR A 210 4.07 17.62 7.64
CA THR A 210 4.25 18.93 8.26
C THR A 210 5.72 19.35 8.18
N PRO A 211 6.04 20.60 7.83
CA PRO A 211 7.41 21.06 7.75
C PRO A 211 8.16 20.89 9.07
N GLU A 212 9.35 20.31 9.01
CA GLU A 212 10.21 20.09 10.17
C GLU A 212 11.32 21.15 10.26
N THR A 213 11.64 21.59 11.48
CA THR A 213 12.82 22.43 11.74
C THR A 213 14.01 21.52 12.01
N ARG A 214 15.15 21.79 11.35
CA ARG A 214 16.39 21.05 11.56
C ARG A 214 17.44 21.92 12.30
N PRO A 215 18.29 21.30 13.14
CA PRO A 215 19.36 22.02 13.82
C PRO A 215 20.34 22.65 12.82
N ASN A 216 20.97 23.76 13.22
CA ASN A 216 22.01 24.45 12.48
C ASN A 216 23.26 24.66 13.36
N ASN A 217 24.28 25.33 12.82
CA ASN A 217 25.55 25.55 13.51
C ASN A 217 25.72 27.03 13.94
N LEU A 218 26.79 27.33 14.68
CA LEU A 218 27.05 28.67 15.23
C LEU A 218 27.01 29.78 14.16
N LEU A 219 27.54 29.53 12.96
CA LEU A 219 27.54 30.50 11.85
C LEU A 219 26.14 30.83 11.32
N LEU A 220 25.17 29.96 11.60
CA LEU A 220 23.78 30.07 11.19
C LEU A 220 22.85 30.21 12.41
N ALA A 221 23.36 30.54 13.60
CA ALA A 221 22.57 30.62 14.83
C ALA A 221 21.40 31.62 14.74
N HIS A 222 21.52 32.64 13.89
CA HIS A 222 20.47 33.62 13.61
C HIS A 222 19.49 33.18 12.51
N LYS A 223 19.64 31.97 11.95
CA LYS A 223 18.76 31.41 10.93
C LYS A 223 17.79 30.37 11.52
N THR A 224 16.63 30.27 10.89
CA THR A 224 15.72 29.13 11.02
C THR A 224 15.81 28.29 9.74
N CYS A 225 16.13 27.00 9.87
CA CYS A 225 16.26 26.06 8.75
C CYS A 225 15.11 25.05 8.80
N LYS A 226 14.24 25.04 7.77
CA LYS A 226 13.10 24.12 7.69
C LYS A 226 13.11 23.31 6.41
N VAL A 227 12.62 22.08 6.51
CA VAL A 227 12.34 21.20 5.36
C VAL A 227 10.84 21.10 5.18
N PHE A 228 10.39 21.40 3.96
CA PHE A 228 9.01 21.30 3.50
C PHE A 228 8.88 20.09 2.57
N HIS A 229 7.71 19.47 2.55
CA HIS A 229 7.41 18.35 1.64
C HIS A 229 6.34 18.79 0.64
N GLU A 230 6.76 19.09 -0.58
CA GLU A 230 5.86 19.55 -1.63
C GLU A 230 5.41 18.40 -2.52
N PRO A 231 4.13 18.34 -2.93
CA PRO A 231 3.69 17.34 -3.90
C PRO A 231 4.44 17.53 -5.22
N TYR A 232 4.87 16.42 -5.81
CA TYR A 232 5.52 16.40 -7.13
C TYR A 232 4.66 16.99 -8.25
N GLY A 233 3.33 16.86 -8.16
CA GLY A 233 2.44 17.19 -9.26
C GLY A 233 1.67 15.95 -9.72
N VAL A 234 1.91 15.51 -10.95
CA VAL A 234 1.39 14.24 -11.46
C VAL A 234 2.42 13.15 -11.23
N VAL A 235 2.02 12.10 -10.52
CA VAL A 235 2.83 10.90 -10.31
C VAL A 235 2.19 9.70 -11.03
N CYS A 236 2.99 8.69 -11.33
CA CYS A 236 2.53 7.46 -11.95
C CYS A 236 2.75 6.27 -11.02
N ALA A 237 1.81 5.32 -10.98
CA ALA A 237 2.09 3.99 -10.45
C ALA A 237 1.77 2.91 -11.49
N CYS A 238 2.78 2.12 -11.86
CA CYS A 238 2.64 0.92 -12.68
C CYS A 238 2.53 -0.30 -11.76
N VAL A 239 1.41 -1.02 -11.84
CA VAL A 239 1.00 -1.95 -10.79
C VAL A 239 0.70 -3.35 -11.32
N SER A 240 1.13 -4.37 -10.57
CA SER A 240 0.96 -5.79 -10.92
C SER A 240 -0.45 -6.33 -10.63
N TRP A 241 -0.74 -7.49 -11.21
CA TRP A 241 -2.04 -8.17 -11.22
C TRP A 241 -2.34 -9.03 -9.98
N ASN A 242 -1.38 -9.29 -9.11
CA ASN A 242 -1.54 -10.28 -8.05
C ASN A 242 -2.50 -9.83 -6.93
N TYR A 243 -2.49 -8.54 -6.59
CA TYR A 243 -3.45 -7.93 -5.66
C TYR A 243 -4.07 -6.66 -6.27
N PRO A 244 -4.95 -6.75 -7.28
CA PRO A 244 -5.34 -5.62 -8.12
C PRO A 244 -6.04 -4.51 -7.35
N ALA A 245 -6.85 -4.81 -6.33
CA ALA A 245 -7.51 -3.76 -5.57
C ALA A 245 -6.48 -3.01 -4.72
N HIS A 246 -5.64 -3.75 -3.98
CA HIS A 246 -4.63 -3.13 -3.15
C HIS A 246 -3.56 -2.38 -3.94
N ASN A 247 -3.08 -2.98 -5.03
CA ASN A 247 -2.05 -2.40 -5.87
C ASN A 247 -2.53 -1.14 -6.60
N VAL A 248 -3.83 -1.05 -6.94
CA VAL A 248 -4.43 0.19 -7.47
C VAL A 248 -4.65 1.22 -6.36
N LEU A 249 -5.30 0.83 -5.26
CA LEU A 249 -5.73 1.77 -4.21
C LEU A 249 -4.54 2.30 -3.39
N GLY A 250 -3.55 1.47 -3.10
CA GLY A 250 -2.41 1.81 -2.25
C GLY A 250 -1.65 3.07 -2.70
N PRO A 251 -1.18 3.14 -3.96
CA PRO A 251 -0.53 4.33 -4.51
C PRO A 251 -1.46 5.55 -4.61
N ILE A 252 -2.75 5.35 -4.91
CA ILE A 252 -3.76 6.42 -4.94
C ILE A 252 -3.85 7.11 -3.57
N LEU A 253 -3.94 6.33 -2.50
CA LEU A 253 -4.08 6.84 -1.14
C LEU A 253 -2.92 7.76 -0.75
N SER A 254 -1.68 7.30 -0.95
CA SER A 254 -0.48 8.10 -0.64
C SER A 254 -0.41 9.37 -1.51
N SER A 255 -0.69 9.24 -2.80
CA SER A 255 -0.55 10.34 -3.76
C SER A 255 -1.57 11.44 -3.53
N LEU A 256 -2.84 11.08 -3.36
CA LEU A 256 -3.90 12.06 -3.10
C LEU A 256 -3.70 12.74 -1.74
N PHE A 257 -3.28 12.00 -0.71
CA PHE A 257 -3.03 12.59 0.60
C PHE A 257 -1.82 13.55 0.60
N ALA A 258 -0.77 13.25 -0.18
CA ALA A 258 0.37 14.15 -0.37
C ALA A 258 0.00 15.42 -1.17
N GLY A 259 -1.06 15.38 -1.97
CA GLY A 259 -1.52 16.50 -2.80
C GLY A 259 -1.17 16.36 -4.29
N ASN A 260 -0.80 15.16 -4.72
CA ASN A 260 -0.55 14.83 -6.12
C ASN A 260 -1.86 14.45 -6.84
N ALA A 261 -1.84 14.51 -8.17
CA ALA A 261 -2.70 13.69 -9.01
C ALA A 261 -1.93 12.42 -9.42
N ILE A 262 -2.64 11.36 -9.79
CA ILE A 262 -2.03 10.08 -10.11
C ILE A 262 -2.61 9.45 -11.37
N VAL A 263 -1.71 8.88 -12.17
CA VAL A 263 -2.02 7.97 -13.28
C VAL A 263 -1.63 6.56 -12.87
N ILE A 264 -2.60 5.65 -12.78
CA ILE A 264 -2.38 4.24 -12.48
C ILE A 264 -2.30 3.46 -13.79
N LYS A 265 -1.17 2.83 -14.08
CA LYS A 265 -1.08 1.81 -15.14
C LYS A 265 -1.32 0.43 -14.53
N SER A 266 -2.49 -0.15 -14.79
CA SER A 266 -2.78 -1.52 -14.35
C SER A 266 -2.23 -2.57 -15.32
N SER A 267 -1.99 -3.78 -14.83
CA SER A 267 -1.79 -4.92 -15.71
C SER A 267 -3.05 -5.21 -16.52
N GLU A 268 -2.85 -5.50 -17.79
CA GLU A 268 -3.84 -5.96 -18.77
C GLU A 268 -4.54 -7.25 -18.34
N LEU A 269 -3.87 -8.10 -17.55
CA LEU A 269 -4.45 -9.32 -16.97
C LEU A 269 -5.58 -9.06 -15.97
N VAL A 270 -5.70 -7.84 -15.46
CA VAL A 270 -6.70 -7.43 -14.45
C VAL A 270 -7.41 -6.13 -14.82
N ALA A 271 -7.52 -5.86 -16.12
CA ALA A 271 -8.09 -4.62 -16.64
C ALA A 271 -9.56 -4.43 -16.21
N TRP A 272 -10.32 -5.53 -16.12
CA TRP A 272 -11.73 -5.55 -15.75
C TRP A 272 -11.95 -5.09 -14.31
N SER A 273 -11.26 -5.71 -13.35
CA SER A 273 -11.36 -5.35 -11.93
C SER A 273 -10.78 -3.97 -11.65
N SER A 274 -9.65 -3.63 -12.27
CA SER A 274 -9.00 -2.31 -12.11
C SER A 274 -9.92 -1.17 -12.55
N SER A 275 -10.64 -1.34 -13.66
CA SER A 275 -11.64 -0.38 -14.15
C SER A 275 -12.73 -0.12 -13.10
N TRP A 276 -13.26 -1.19 -12.49
CA TRP A 276 -14.28 -1.08 -11.45
C TRP A 276 -13.76 -0.42 -10.16
N PHE A 277 -12.53 -0.74 -9.72
CA PHE A 277 -11.95 -0.07 -8.54
C PHE A 277 -11.74 1.43 -8.75
N ILE A 278 -11.36 1.84 -9.95
CA ILE A 278 -11.17 3.25 -10.31
C ILE A 278 -12.53 3.99 -10.34
N LEU A 279 -13.61 3.34 -10.79
CA LEU A 279 -14.95 3.90 -10.67
C LEU A 279 -15.32 4.18 -9.21
N GLY A 280 -14.96 3.30 -8.28
CA GLY A 280 -15.21 3.51 -6.86
C GLY A 280 -14.41 4.67 -6.24
N ILE A 281 -13.15 4.82 -6.62
CA ILE A 281 -12.36 5.98 -6.22
C ILE A 281 -12.94 7.27 -6.79
N ARG A 282 -13.34 7.28 -8.07
CA ARG A 282 -13.97 8.44 -8.71
C ARG A 282 -15.31 8.81 -8.07
N ALA A 283 -16.11 7.82 -7.67
CA ALA A 283 -17.33 8.05 -6.90
C ALA A 283 -17.04 8.67 -5.52
N CYS A 284 -15.99 8.21 -4.81
CA CYS A 284 -15.54 8.83 -3.56
C CYS A 284 -15.06 10.28 -3.75
N LEU A 285 -14.31 10.56 -4.82
CA LEU A 285 -13.90 11.92 -5.18
C LEU A 285 -15.12 12.81 -5.43
N ALA A 286 -16.08 12.32 -6.23
CA ALA A 286 -17.32 13.02 -6.54
C ALA A 286 -18.16 13.31 -5.28
N SER A 287 -18.32 12.32 -4.38
CA SER A 287 -19.07 12.47 -3.13
C SER A 287 -18.42 13.52 -2.21
N CYS A 288 -17.11 13.73 -2.32
CA CYS A 288 -16.37 14.75 -1.59
C CYS A 288 -16.27 16.09 -2.34
N ASN A 289 -16.93 16.27 -3.49
CA ASN A 289 -16.82 17.44 -4.36
C ASN A 289 -15.38 17.75 -4.78
N ILE A 290 -14.64 16.70 -5.14
CA ILE A 290 -13.26 16.73 -5.62
C ILE A 290 -13.28 16.33 -7.10
N ASP A 291 -12.40 16.94 -7.90
CA ASP A 291 -12.27 16.62 -9.33
C ASP A 291 -11.85 15.16 -9.52
N GLN A 292 -12.67 14.41 -10.27
CA GLN A 292 -12.45 12.99 -10.56
C GLN A 292 -11.23 12.75 -11.45
N ASN A 293 -10.78 13.79 -12.18
CA ASN A 293 -9.61 13.70 -13.04
C ASN A 293 -8.29 13.58 -12.29
N LEU A 294 -8.28 13.76 -10.95
CA LEU A 294 -7.11 13.51 -10.12
C LEU A 294 -6.61 12.06 -10.20
N VAL A 295 -7.46 11.13 -10.60
CA VAL A 295 -7.13 9.73 -10.76
C VAL A 295 -7.47 9.31 -12.18
N GLN A 296 -6.46 8.84 -12.89
CA GLN A 296 -6.60 8.27 -14.23
C GLN A 296 -6.16 6.81 -14.22
N LEU A 297 -6.87 5.98 -14.97
CA LEU A 297 -6.47 4.60 -15.24
C LEU A 297 -5.90 4.55 -16.64
N VAL A 298 -4.73 3.94 -16.79
CA VAL A 298 -4.15 3.53 -18.06
C VAL A 298 -4.10 2.01 -18.07
N THR A 299 -4.60 1.41 -19.15
CA THR A 299 -4.40 -0.01 -19.41
C THR A 299 -4.01 -0.15 -20.86
N CYS A 300 -2.76 -0.47 -21.12
CA CYS A 300 -2.18 -0.49 -22.46
C CYS A 300 -1.34 -1.74 -22.67
N PHE A 301 -1.13 -2.10 -23.93
CA PHE A 301 -0.14 -3.08 -24.34
C PHE A 301 1.30 -2.54 -24.19
N PRO A 302 2.32 -3.42 -24.14
CA PRO A 302 3.70 -3.03 -23.86
C PRO A 302 4.27 -1.93 -24.76
N GLU A 303 3.90 -1.88 -26.03
CA GLU A 303 4.35 -0.90 -27.03
C GLU A 303 3.94 0.54 -26.72
N HIS A 304 2.88 0.74 -25.92
CA HIS A 304 2.42 2.07 -25.51
C HIS A 304 2.87 2.45 -24.10
N ALA A 305 3.51 1.55 -23.35
CA ALA A 305 3.89 1.80 -21.96
C ALA A 305 4.89 2.96 -21.82
N GLU A 306 5.77 3.17 -22.81
CA GLU A 306 6.76 4.23 -22.80
C GLU A 306 6.16 5.64 -22.93
N ALA A 307 4.96 5.75 -23.52
CA ALA A 307 4.21 7.02 -23.53
C ALA A 307 3.84 7.50 -22.12
N LEU A 308 3.90 6.62 -21.12
CA LEU A 308 3.72 6.95 -19.71
C LEU A 308 5.07 7.10 -18.98
N THR A 309 6.00 6.15 -19.16
CA THR A 309 7.25 6.12 -18.38
C THR A 309 8.29 7.15 -18.81
N GLN A 310 8.16 7.68 -20.03
CA GLN A 310 9.04 8.73 -20.58
C GLN A 310 8.32 10.08 -20.71
N HIS A 311 7.16 10.23 -20.07
CA HIS A 311 6.35 11.43 -20.24
C HIS A 311 6.89 12.60 -19.39
N PRO A 312 7.19 13.78 -19.96
CA PRO A 312 7.85 14.89 -19.25
C PRO A 312 7.03 15.48 -18.10
N LYS A 313 5.71 15.25 -18.09
CA LYS A 313 4.81 15.69 -17.00
C LYS A 313 4.69 14.69 -15.83
N ILE A 314 5.28 13.51 -15.94
CA ILE A 314 5.29 12.54 -14.84
C ILE A 314 6.52 12.80 -13.97
N ALA A 315 6.28 13.30 -12.77
CA ALA A 315 7.33 13.77 -11.87
C ALA A 315 7.87 12.67 -10.93
N HIS A 316 7.21 11.52 -10.86
CA HIS A 316 7.68 10.34 -10.12
C HIS A 316 6.96 9.08 -10.62
N ILE A 317 7.66 7.94 -10.62
CA ILE A 317 7.10 6.62 -10.98
C ILE A 317 7.27 5.65 -9.80
N THR A 318 6.17 5.08 -9.32
CA THR A 318 6.21 3.84 -8.53
C THR A 318 6.00 2.66 -9.48
N PHE A 319 6.89 1.68 -9.45
CA PHE A 319 6.72 0.43 -10.21
C PHE A 319 6.65 -0.76 -9.25
N ILE A 320 5.60 -1.56 -9.37
CA ILE A 320 5.38 -2.79 -8.62
C ILE A 320 5.23 -3.93 -9.61
N GLY A 321 6.18 -4.87 -9.63
CA GLY A 321 6.15 -5.96 -10.60
C GLY A 321 7.44 -6.78 -10.68
N SER A 322 7.71 -7.38 -11.83
CA SER A 322 8.89 -8.24 -12.00
C SER A 322 10.19 -7.45 -12.12
N GLU A 323 11.32 -8.08 -11.74
CA GLU A 323 12.65 -7.48 -11.86
C GLU A 323 12.96 -7.04 -13.30
N THR A 324 12.62 -7.89 -14.28
CA THR A 324 12.87 -7.65 -15.70
C THR A 324 12.16 -6.40 -16.21
N VAL A 325 10.88 -6.23 -15.89
CA VAL A 325 10.11 -5.06 -16.33
C VAL A 325 10.50 -3.82 -15.54
N GLY A 326 10.76 -3.95 -14.24
CA GLY A 326 11.19 -2.82 -13.40
C GLY A 326 12.49 -2.17 -13.89
N ARG A 327 13.43 -2.98 -14.40
CA ARG A 327 14.65 -2.46 -15.05
C ARG A 327 14.34 -1.65 -16.30
N LYS A 328 13.42 -2.12 -17.16
CA LYS A 328 12.99 -1.39 -18.36
C LYS A 328 12.35 -0.05 -17.99
N VAL A 329 11.49 -0.04 -16.97
CA VAL A 329 10.84 1.18 -16.48
C VAL A 329 11.87 2.16 -15.93
N ALA A 330 12.82 1.69 -15.11
CA ALA A 330 13.89 2.54 -14.58
C ALA A 330 14.78 3.13 -15.69
N GLN A 331 15.10 2.35 -16.72
CA GLN A 331 15.85 2.82 -17.90
C GLN A 331 15.06 3.86 -18.69
N ALA A 332 13.79 3.61 -19.00
CA ALA A 332 12.92 4.55 -19.71
C ALA A 332 12.81 5.89 -18.95
N ALA A 333 12.63 5.84 -17.63
CA ALA A 333 12.52 7.03 -16.79
C ALA A 333 13.76 7.95 -16.83
N THR A 334 14.94 7.44 -17.22
CA THR A 334 16.15 8.26 -17.32
C THR A 334 16.08 9.33 -18.41
N ASN A 335 15.21 9.16 -19.42
CA ASN A 335 15.05 10.14 -20.50
C ASN A 335 14.59 11.51 -19.95
N GLU A 336 13.72 11.50 -18.94
CA GLU A 336 13.19 12.71 -18.28
C GLU A 336 13.79 12.92 -16.88
N LEU A 337 14.77 12.09 -16.48
CA LEU A 337 15.32 12.03 -15.12
C LEU A 337 14.25 11.84 -14.04
N THR A 338 13.16 11.14 -14.37
CA THR A 338 12.05 10.91 -13.45
C THR A 338 12.49 9.94 -12.35
N PRO A 339 12.37 10.31 -11.06
CA PRO A 339 12.70 9.42 -9.96
C PRO A 339 11.75 8.20 -9.94
N VAL A 340 12.31 7.02 -9.69
CA VAL A 340 11.57 5.76 -9.68
C VAL A 340 11.67 5.10 -8.31
N THR A 341 10.57 4.56 -7.81
CA THR A 341 10.53 3.61 -6.70
C THR A 341 10.24 2.22 -7.26
N LEU A 342 11.13 1.26 -7.03
CA LEU A 342 11.04 -0.10 -7.56
C LEU A 342 10.71 -1.09 -6.44
N GLU A 343 9.57 -1.76 -6.57
CA GLU A 343 9.10 -2.85 -5.73
C GLU A 343 9.03 -4.11 -6.58
N LEU A 344 10.07 -4.94 -6.48
CA LEU A 344 10.30 -6.05 -7.39
C LEU A 344 10.08 -7.40 -6.69
N GLY A 345 10.37 -8.48 -7.40
CA GLY A 345 10.17 -9.84 -6.93
C GLY A 345 10.92 -10.20 -5.65
N GLY A 346 10.48 -11.29 -5.02
CA GLY A 346 11.03 -11.89 -3.82
C GLY A 346 11.41 -13.35 -4.01
N LYS A 347 12.22 -13.87 -3.09
CA LYS A 347 12.47 -15.31 -2.94
C LYS A 347 12.55 -15.60 -1.45
N ASP A 348 11.51 -15.17 -0.75
CA ASP A 348 11.57 -14.87 0.67
C ASP A 348 11.80 -16.16 1.48
N PRO A 349 12.81 -16.17 2.38
CA PRO A 349 13.09 -17.31 3.22
C PRO A 349 12.35 -17.24 4.56
N ALA A 350 11.97 -18.40 5.09
CA ALA A 350 11.64 -18.58 6.50
C ALA A 350 12.66 -19.54 7.13
N ILE A 351 13.47 -19.03 8.06
CA ILE A 351 14.40 -19.85 8.85
C ILE A 351 13.62 -20.50 10.00
N ILE A 352 13.61 -21.84 10.06
CA ILE A 352 12.95 -22.62 11.10
C ILE A 352 14.03 -23.25 11.99
N LEU A 353 14.25 -22.63 13.16
CA LEU A 353 15.25 -23.07 14.14
C LEU A 353 14.78 -24.35 14.85
N LYS A 354 15.74 -25.12 15.40
CA LYS A 354 15.48 -26.42 16.05
C LYS A 354 14.44 -26.39 17.19
N ASP A 355 14.25 -25.24 17.81
CA ASP A 355 13.34 -25.02 18.94
C ASP A 355 12.03 -24.32 18.52
N ALA A 356 11.79 -24.17 17.22
CA ALA A 356 10.55 -23.60 16.69
C ALA A 356 9.34 -24.48 17.05
N ASN A 357 8.25 -23.85 17.49
CA ASN A 357 7.01 -24.56 17.81
C ASN A 357 6.22 -24.92 16.55
N LEU A 358 6.58 -26.04 15.91
CA LEU A 358 5.97 -26.48 14.64
C LEU A 358 4.45 -26.71 14.75
N LYS A 359 3.97 -27.19 15.91
CA LYS A 359 2.54 -27.42 16.15
C LYS A 359 1.75 -26.11 16.23
N TYR A 360 2.37 -25.04 16.71
CA TYR A 360 1.74 -23.73 16.77
C TYR A 360 1.76 -23.03 15.40
N PHE A 361 2.91 -23.04 14.72
CA PHE A 361 3.12 -22.24 13.50
C PHE A 361 2.75 -22.94 12.18
N ASN A 362 2.33 -24.21 12.17
CA ASN A 362 2.03 -24.91 10.90
C ASN A 362 0.99 -24.20 10.02
N SER A 363 -0.06 -23.61 10.60
CA SER A 363 -1.05 -22.84 9.82
C SER A 363 -0.42 -21.59 9.21
N THR A 364 0.49 -20.93 9.92
CA THR A 364 1.27 -19.81 9.39
C THR A 364 2.13 -20.25 8.21
N PHE A 365 2.80 -21.40 8.28
CA PHE A 365 3.62 -21.92 7.17
C PHE A 365 2.77 -22.21 5.92
N MET A 366 1.59 -22.79 6.10
CA MET A 366 0.65 -23.02 4.99
C MET A 366 0.23 -21.70 4.34
N ARG A 367 -0.18 -20.71 5.14
CA ARG A 367 -0.60 -19.39 4.63
C ARG A 367 0.55 -18.66 3.93
N ALA A 368 1.75 -18.74 4.50
CA ALA A 368 2.94 -18.06 4.00
C ALA A 368 3.33 -18.49 2.58
N CYS A 369 3.11 -19.76 2.24
CA CYS A 369 3.41 -20.30 0.91
C CYS A 369 2.21 -20.28 -0.04
N PHE A 370 1.01 -20.64 0.43
CA PHE A 370 -0.14 -20.91 -0.44
C PHE A 370 -1.15 -19.78 -0.55
N GLN A 371 -1.04 -18.68 0.22
CA GLN A 371 -1.94 -17.53 0.07
C GLN A 371 -1.87 -17.02 -1.38
N ALA A 372 -3.05 -16.87 -2.01
CA ALA A 372 -3.19 -16.51 -3.41
C ALA A 372 -2.40 -17.44 -4.35
N VAL A 373 -2.37 -18.73 -4.03
CA VAL A 373 -1.62 -19.79 -4.72
C VAL A 373 -0.14 -19.47 -4.92
N GLY A 374 0.47 -18.82 -3.94
CA GLY A 374 1.90 -18.44 -3.98
C GLY A 374 2.20 -17.24 -4.89
N GLN A 375 1.20 -16.61 -5.50
CA GLN A 375 1.37 -15.40 -6.31
C GLN A 375 1.44 -14.15 -5.41
N ASN A 376 2.42 -14.13 -4.52
CA ASN A 376 2.62 -13.08 -3.52
C ASN A 376 4.10 -12.72 -3.43
N CYS A 377 4.48 -11.46 -3.65
CA CYS A 377 5.88 -11.04 -3.69
C CYS A 377 6.61 -11.29 -2.36
N ILE A 378 5.90 -11.13 -1.25
CA ILE A 378 6.41 -11.44 0.10
C ILE A 378 6.04 -12.85 0.56
N GLY A 379 5.56 -13.73 -0.33
CA GLY A 379 5.26 -15.12 -0.01
C GLY A 379 6.53 -15.92 0.31
N ILE A 380 6.48 -16.80 1.31
CA ILE A 380 7.63 -17.65 1.62
C ILE A 380 7.73 -18.75 0.55
N GLU A 381 8.82 -18.71 -0.21
CA GLU A 381 9.15 -19.75 -1.18
C GLU A 381 10.25 -20.70 -0.68
N ARG A 382 11.01 -20.32 0.36
CA ARG A 382 12.13 -21.12 0.89
C ARG A 382 12.01 -21.33 2.39
N PHE A 383 11.68 -22.55 2.81
CA PHE A 383 11.71 -22.93 4.22
C PHE A 383 13.09 -23.51 4.54
N VAL A 384 13.93 -22.74 5.22
CA VAL A 384 15.28 -23.13 5.63
C VAL A 384 15.20 -23.77 7.01
N VAL A 385 15.21 -25.11 7.07
CA VAL A 385 14.80 -25.87 8.26
C VAL A 385 15.99 -26.59 8.88
N SER A 386 16.13 -26.55 10.21
CA SER A 386 17.16 -27.30 10.92
C SER A 386 16.97 -28.81 10.71
N ASP A 387 18.04 -29.52 10.35
CA ASP A 387 18.04 -30.97 10.14
C ASP A 387 17.55 -31.76 11.37
N ALA A 388 17.71 -31.22 12.58
CA ALA A 388 17.22 -31.78 13.84
C ALA A 388 15.69 -31.91 13.90
N ILE A 389 14.96 -31.15 13.08
CA ILE A 389 13.49 -31.12 13.08
C ILE A 389 12.86 -31.27 11.68
N VAL A 390 13.66 -31.42 10.62
CA VAL A 390 13.16 -31.43 9.24
C VAL A 390 12.14 -32.54 8.97
N ASP A 391 12.37 -33.75 9.50
CA ASP A 391 11.44 -34.87 9.34
C ASP A 391 10.10 -34.61 10.05
N LYS A 392 10.14 -34.02 11.26
CA LYS A 392 8.93 -33.64 12.00
C LYS A 392 8.18 -32.52 11.30
N PHE A 393 8.91 -31.57 10.72
CA PHE A 393 8.34 -30.49 9.93
C PHE A 393 7.60 -31.04 8.71
N ILE A 394 8.25 -31.90 7.91
CA ILE A 394 7.66 -32.57 6.74
C ILE A 394 6.41 -33.36 7.14
N ALA A 395 6.49 -34.18 8.20
CA ALA A 395 5.38 -34.99 8.68
C ALA A 395 4.13 -34.17 9.08
N ILE A 396 4.31 -32.89 9.46
CA ILE A 396 3.20 -31.98 9.79
C ILE A 396 2.63 -31.31 8.53
N ILE A 397 3.48 -30.88 7.59
CA ILE A 397 3.03 -30.09 6.42
C ILE A 397 2.54 -30.95 5.27
N GLU A 398 3.17 -32.09 4.99
CA GLU A 398 2.86 -32.94 3.84
C GLU A 398 1.38 -33.35 3.78
N PRO A 399 0.76 -33.92 4.85
CA PRO A 399 -0.65 -34.29 4.79
C PRO A 399 -1.58 -33.09 4.60
N ARG A 400 -1.18 -31.90 5.08
CA ARG A 400 -1.96 -30.67 4.93
C ARG A 400 -1.90 -30.15 3.49
N ILE A 401 -0.74 -30.19 2.85
CA ILE A 401 -0.57 -29.80 1.45
C ILE A 401 -1.34 -30.76 0.54
N LYS A 402 -1.28 -32.08 0.80
CA LYS A 402 -2.07 -33.08 0.06
C LYS A 402 -3.58 -32.87 0.14
N ALA A 403 -4.06 -32.28 1.24
CA ALA A 403 -5.48 -32.05 1.48
C ALA A 403 -6.02 -30.75 0.86
N LEU A 404 -5.17 -29.87 0.32
CA LEU A 404 -5.60 -28.62 -0.30
C LEU A 404 -6.47 -28.87 -1.53
N ARG A 405 -7.66 -28.27 -1.57
CA ARG A 405 -8.58 -28.35 -2.71
C ARG A 405 -8.45 -27.12 -3.58
N CYS A 406 -8.11 -27.34 -4.84
CA CYS A 406 -8.10 -26.32 -5.86
C CYS A 406 -9.51 -26.15 -6.46
N GLY A 407 -9.95 -24.91 -6.68
CA GLY A 407 -11.29 -24.63 -7.22
C GLY A 407 -11.47 -23.18 -7.63
N SER A 408 -12.63 -22.87 -8.19
CA SER A 408 -13.01 -21.48 -8.49
C SER A 408 -13.60 -20.82 -7.25
N PHE A 409 -13.41 -19.50 -7.14
CA PHE A 409 -14.17 -18.69 -6.20
C PHE A 409 -15.69 -18.94 -6.27
N LEU A 410 -16.24 -19.31 -7.45
CA LEU A 410 -17.68 -19.58 -7.59
C LEU A 410 -18.14 -20.85 -6.88
N ASP A 411 -17.24 -21.82 -6.63
CA ASP A 411 -17.61 -23.11 -6.03
C ASP A 411 -17.80 -23.01 -4.50
N ASP A 412 -17.15 -22.02 -3.88
CA ASP A 412 -17.11 -21.75 -2.45
C ASP A 412 -18.05 -20.57 -2.09
N THR A 413 -19.35 -20.67 -2.43
CA THR A 413 -20.30 -19.53 -2.33
C THR A 413 -21.27 -19.61 -1.15
N PRO A 414 -20.85 -19.27 0.10
CA PRO A 414 -21.74 -18.72 1.11
C PRO A 414 -21.83 -17.19 1.05
N PHE A 415 -21.13 -16.53 0.12
CA PHE A 415 -21.11 -15.08 -0.10
C PHE A 415 -22.38 -14.60 -0.81
N ALA A 416 -23.39 -14.21 -0.04
CA ALA A 416 -24.63 -13.60 -0.54
C ALA A 416 -25.17 -12.46 0.36
N ARG A 417 -24.39 -11.96 1.34
CA ARG A 417 -24.92 -10.92 2.25
C ARG A 417 -25.06 -9.60 1.49
N GLY A 418 -26.28 -9.08 1.42
CA GLY A 418 -26.58 -7.78 0.81
C GLY A 418 -26.97 -7.84 -0.67
N PHE A 419 -26.95 -9.02 -1.30
CA PHE A 419 -27.59 -9.23 -2.60
C PHE A 419 -29.08 -9.52 -2.38
N VAL A 420 -29.91 -8.49 -2.48
CA VAL A 420 -31.38 -8.60 -2.41
C VAL A 420 -31.95 -8.18 -3.76
N GLY A 421 -32.57 -9.11 -4.48
CA GLY A 421 -33.18 -8.89 -5.81
C GLY A 421 -32.66 -9.83 -6.90
N GLU A 422 -33.28 -9.77 -8.08
CA GLU A 422 -32.77 -10.44 -9.28
C GLU A 422 -31.57 -9.67 -9.88
N PRO A 423 -30.59 -10.35 -10.51
CA PRO A 423 -29.58 -9.66 -11.30
C PRO A 423 -30.25 -8.74 -12.34
N PRO A 424 -29.64 -7.60 -12.71
CA PRO A 424 -30.21 -6.70 -13.70
C PRO A 424 -30.54 -7.45 -14.99
N GLN A 425 -31.79 -7.39 -15.44
CA GLN A 425 -32.24 -7.97 -16.72
C GLN A 425 -31.65 -7.16 -17.89
N SER A 426 -30.36 -7.35 -18.19
CA SER A 426 -29.77 -6.84 -19.43
C SER A 426 -30.18 -7.74 -20.60
N ASP A 427 -30.35 -7.17 -21.79
CA ASP A 427 -30.82 -7.91 -22.98
C ASP A 427 -29.86 -9.06 -23.40
N ILE A 428 -28.61 -9.05 -22.92
CA ILE A 428 -27.63 -10.14 -23.10
C ILE A 428 -27.98 -11.38 -22.24
N GLY A 429 -28.72 -11.20 -21.14
CA GLY A 429 -29.17 -12.28 -20.25
C GLY A 429 -30.49 -12.95 -20.66
N ARG A 430 -31.18 -12.44 -21.69
CA ARG A 430 -32.54 -12.89 -22.06
C ARG A 430 -32.57 -14.25 -22.77
N GLU A 431 -31.47 -14.67 -23.38
CA GLU A 431 -31.35 -16.03 -23.93
C GLU A 431 -30.89 -17.05 -22.89
N VAL A 432 -30.20 -16.61 -21.82
CA VAL A 432 -29.73 -17.49 -20.74
C VAL A 432 -30.89 -17.85 -19.77
N SER A 433 -31.89 -16.97 -19.61
CA SER A 433 -33.01 -17.20 -18.68
C SER A 433 -34.11 -18.13 -19.19
N LYS A 434 -34.14 -18.49 -20.48
CA LYS A 434 -35.23 -19.33 -21.03
C LYS A 434 -35.09 -20.84 -20.79
N LYS A 435 -34.00 -21.31 -20.18
CA LYS A 435 -33.80 -22.74 -19.86
C LYS A 435 -33.35 -23.04 -18.43
N GLY A 436 -33.31 -22.06 -17.52
CA GLY A 436 -32.92 -22.28 -16.13
C GLY A 436 -33.86 -21.58 -15.16
N SER A 437 -34.48 -22.34 -14.26
CA SER A 437 -35.24 -21.88 -13.10
C SER A 437 -34.61 -20.64 -12.42
N ASN A 438 -35.45 -19.64 -12.10
CA ASN A 438 -35.14 -18.43 -11.32
C ASN A 438 -34.79 -18.71 -9.84
N THR A 439 -33.91 -19.66 -9.59
CA THR A 439 -33.39 -19.98 -8.27
C THR A 439 -31.89 -19.80 -8.32
N VAL A 440 -31.37 -18.88 -7.48
CA VAL A 440 -29.96 -18.86 -7.07
C VAL A 440 -29.61 -20.30 -6.74
N LYS A 441 -28.80 -20.97 -7.57
CA LYS A 441 -28.34 -22.31 -7.24
C LYS A 441 -27.55 -22.18 -5.94
N GLU A 442 -27.98 -22.89 -4.90
CA GLU A 442 -27.17 -23.09 -3.69
C GLU A 442 -25.77 -23.52 -4.16
N GLY A 443 -24.73 -22.84 -3.67
CA GLY A 443 -23.35 -23.19 -3.96
C GLY A 443 -23.10 -24.68 -3.67
N THR A 444 -22.13 -25.29 -4.34
CA THR A 444 -21.94 -26.75 -4.31
C THR A 444 -21.39 -27.32 -2.99
N ASP A 445 -21.36 -26.54 -1.90
CA ASP A 445 -20.77 -26.88 -0.59
C ASP A 445 -19.31 -27.42 -0.69
N GLN A 446 -18.65 -27.17 -1.84
CA GLN A 446 -17.29 -27.60 -2.12
C GLN A 446 -16.34 -26.53 -1.62
N GLN A 447 -15.84 -26.72 -0.41
CA GLN A 447 -14.82 -25.89 0.19
C GLN A 447 -13.57 -25.82 -0.70
N VAL A 448 -13.16 -24.60 -1.05
CA VAL A 448 -11.97 -24.31 -1.89
C VAL A 448 -10.88 -23.69 -1.02
N ASP A 449 -9.69 -24.29 -1.02
CA ASP A 449 -8.55 -23.80 -0.25
C ASP A 449 -7.55 -23.02 -1.12
N CYS A 450 -7.47 -23.36 -2.42
CA CYS A 450 -6.54 -22.79 -3.39
C CYS A 450 -7.26 -22.39 -4.68
N GLY A 451 -6.97 -21.19 -5.16
CA GLY A 451 -7.51 -20.69 -6.43
C GLY A 451 -6.81 -21.26 -7.68
N ALA A 452 -7.00 -20.55 -8.80
CA ALA A 452 -6.19 -20.72 -10.00
C ALA A 452 -5.04 -19.69 -10.05
N MET A 453 -4.00 -19.99 -10.80
CA MET A 453 -2.98 -19.01 -11.17
C MET A 453 -3.53 -18.02 -12.21
N ILE A 454 -2.98 -16.82 -12.32
CA ILE A 454 -3.47 -15.82 -13.29
C ILE A 454 -3.31 -16.30 -14.74
N SER A 455 -2.28 -17.10 -15.00
CA SER A 455 -1.86 -17.54 -16.33
C SER A 455 -1.13 -18.88 -16.24
N ASP A 456 -1.27 -19.71 -17.28
CA ASP A 456 -0.55 -20.96 -17.46
C ASP A 456 0.82 -20.79 -18.15
N ALA A 457 1.19 -19.57 -18.56
CA ALA A 457 2.38 -19.29 -19.36
C ALA A 457 3.70 -19.78 -18.73
N ARG A 458 3.76 -19.92 -17.40
CA ARG A 458 4.94 -20.42 -16.68
C ARG A 458 4.90 -21.91 -16.33
N PHE A 459 3.81 -22.64 -16.61
CA PHE A 459 3.65 -24.02 -16.13
C PHE A 459 4.77 -24.95 -16.63
N GLY A 460 5.13 -24.86 -17.91
CA GLY A 460 6.23 -25.67 -18.46
C GLY A 460 7.58 -25.36 -17.81
N HIS A 461 7.84 -24.09 -17.47
CA HIS A 461 9.07 -23.68 -16.78
C HIS A 461 9.10 -24.18 -15.34
N LEU A 462 7.96 -24.09 -14.63
CA LEU A 462 7.83 -24.62 -13.27
C LEU A 462 8.05 -26.13 -13.24
N GLU A 463 7.41 -26.88 -14.15
CA GLU A 463 7.61 -28.33 -14.31
C GLU A 463 9.09 -28.66 -14.57
N ALA A 464 9.76 -27.91 -15.45
CA ALA A 464 11.19 -28.08 -15.73
C ALA A 464 12.10 -27.80 -14.51
N LEU A 465 11.83 -26.75 -13.74
CA LEU A 465 12.58 -26.44 -12.50
C LEU A 465 12.42 -27.55 -11.45
N ILE A 466 11.24 -28.14 -11.36
CA ILE A 466 10.94 -29.24 -10.43
C ILE A 466 11.68 -30.51 -10.87
N GLU A 467 11.60 -30.87 -12.15
CA GLU A 467 12.30 -32.02 -12.71
C GLU A 467 13.82 -31.90 -12.55
N ASP A 468 14.38 -30.71 -12.81
CA ASP A 468 15.79 -30.41 -12.64
C ASP A 468 16.24 -30.55 -11.17
N ALA A 469 15.48 -30.01 -10.23
CA ALA A 469 15.77 -30.16 -8.80
C ALA A 469 15.74 -31.64 -8.37
N VAL A 470 14.78 -32.43 -8.86
CA VAL A 470 14.71 -33.87 -8.58
C VAL A 470 15.92 -34.62 -9.15
N LYS A 471 16.37 -34.28 -10.37
CA LYS A 471 17.60 -34.83 -10.97
C LYS A 471 18.84 -34.51 -10.14
N GLN A 472 18.85 -33.37 -9.45
CA GLN A 472 19.93 -32.95 -8.55
C GLN A 472 19.79 -33.49 -7.11
N GLY A 473 18.80 -34.34 -6.84
CA GLY A 473 18.65 -35.06 -5.56
C GLY A 473 17.57 -34.51 -4.62
N ALA A 474 16.83 -33.48 -5.03
CA ALA A 474 15.62 -33.08 -4.32
C ALA A 474 14.53 -34.16 -4.41
N LYS A 475 13.57 -34.14 -3.48
CA LYS A 475 12.46 -35.11 -3.42
C LYS A 475 11.13 -34.40 -3.59
N LEU A 476 10.39 -34.73 -4.65
CA LEU A 476 9.01 -34.31 -4.84
C LEU A 476 8.08 -35.20 -4.03
N LEU A 477 7.41 -34.65 -3.01
CA LEU A 477 6.51 -35.39 -2.12
C LEU A 477 5.02 -35.21 -2.47
N VAL A 478 4.66 -34.04 -3.03
CA VAL A 478 3.29 -33.67 -3.39
C VAL A 478 3.30 -32.83 -4.66
N GLY A 479 2.31 -33.03 -5.54
CA GLY A 479 2.05 -32.14 -6.67
C GLY A 479 3.11 -32.19 -7.78
N GLY A 480 3.50 -31.02 -8.26
CA GLY A 480 4.60 -30.82 -9.21
C GLY A 480 4.22 -30.67 -10.67
N LYS A 481 2.92 -30.57 -10.99
CA LYS A 481 2.42 -30.46 -12.36
C LYS A 481 1.17 -29.61 -12.46
N ARG A 482 0.82 -29.20 -13.68
CA ARG A 482 -0.50 -28.64 -13.98
C ARG A 482 -1.63 -29.61 -13.61
N TRP A 483 -2.75 -29.06 -13.17
CA TRP A 483 -3.94 -29.83 -12.80
C TRP A 483 -5.11 -29.51 -13.72
N GLN A 484 -5.76 -30.56 -14.20
CA GLN A 484 -6.98 -30.44 -14.98
C GLN A 484 -8.19 -30.51 -14.03
N HIS A 485 -8.80 -29.35 -13.74
CA HIS A 485 -9.96 -29.30 -12.85
C HIS A 485 -11.15 -30.05 -13.50
N PRO A 486 -11.88 -30.91 -12.76
CA PRO A 486 -12.95 -31.75 -13.33
C PRO A 486 -14.12 -30.94 -13.90
N LYS A 487 -14.52 -29.88 -13.18
CA LYS A 487 -15.56 -28.92 -13.61
C LYS A 487 -15.01 -27.83 -14.56
N TRP A 488 -13.98 -27.10 -14.13
CA TRP A 488 -13.43 -25.94 -14.83
C TRP A 488 -12.25 -26.32 -15.72
N THR A 489 -12.52 -26.99 -16.83
CA THR A 489 -11.47 -27.58 -17.68
C THR A 489 -10.58 -26.56 -18.40
N LYS A 490 -10.98 -25.28 -18.45
CA LYS A 490 -10.16 -24.20 -19.01
C LYS A 490 -9.32 -23.47 -17.96
N GLY A 491 -9.53 -23.74 -16.67
CA GLY A 491 -8.85 -22.98 -15.61
C GLY A 491 -7.35 -23.27 -15.49
N HIS A 492 -6.60 -22.25 -15.10
CA HIS A 492 -5.14 -22.29 -14.92
C HIS A 492 -4.76 -22.85 -13.54
N TYR A 493 -4.90 -24.15 -13.33
CA TYR A 493 -4.56 -24.77 -12.06
C TYR A 493 -3.18 -25.44 -12.07
N PHE A 494 -2.37 -25.14 -11.05
CA PHE A 494 -1.12 -25.84 -10.75
C PHE A 494 -1.23 -26.50 -9.39
N GLN A 495 -0.81 -27.76 -9.27
CA GLN A 495 -0.97 -28.50 -8.02
C GLN A 495 -0.17 -27.85 -6.88
N PRO A 496 -0.74 -27.73 -5.67
CA PRO A 496 0.03 -27.45 -4.47
C PRO A 496 1.18 -28.46 -4.36
N THR A 497 2.40 -27.96 -4.27
CA THR A 497 3.60 -28.75 -4.47
C THR A 497 4.48 -28.71 -3.24
N LEU A 498 5.06 -29.85 -2.85
CA LEU A 498 6.04 -29.95 -1.77
C LEU A 498 7.30 -30.63 -2.28
N ILE A 499 8.44 -29.94 -2.19
CA ILE A 499 9.76 -30.46 -2.56
C ILE A 499 10.69 -30.30 -1.38
N THR A 500 11.40 -31.37 -1.04
CA THR A 500 12.35 -31.40 0.08
C THR A 500 13.75 -31.73 -0.40
N ASN A 501 14.74 -31.62 0.49
CA ASN A 501 16.16 -31.79 0.17
C ASN A 501 16.64 -30.82 -0.93
N VAL A 502 16.05 -29.63 -0.97
CA VAL A 502 16.47 -28.58 -1.89
C VAL A 502 17.77 -27.98 -1.38
N THR A 503 18.74 -27.75 -2.26
CA THR A 503 20.00 -27.08 -1.93
C THR A 503 20.04 -25.67 -2.52
N PRO A 504 20.87 -24.75 -1.98
CA PRO A 504 20.94 -23.38 -2.48
C PRO A 504 21.42 -23.26 -3.92
N ASP A 505 22.15 -24.23 -4.44
CA ASP A 505 22.67 -24.26 -5.82
C ASP A 505 21.61 -24.65 -6.87
N MET A 506 20.50 -25.26 -6.46
CA MET A 506 19.42 -25.61 -7.38
C MET A 506 18.69 -24.36 -7.89
N MET A 507 18.41 -24.31 -9.20
CA MET A 507 17.73 -23.17 -9.82
C MET A 507 16.37 -22.86 -9.21
N ILE A 508 15.62 -23.89 -8.78
CA ILE A 508 14.33 -23.73 -8.11
C ILE A 508 14.43 -22.93 -6.79
N ALA A 509 15.60 -22.95 -6.13
CA ALA A 509 15.87 -22.17 -4.93
C ALA A 509 16.31 -20.73 -5.23
N GLN A 510 16.73 -20.44 -6.46
CA GLN A 510 17.30 -19.15 -6.86
C GLN A 510 16.33 -18.26 -7.64
N GLU A 511 15.41 -18.85 -8.39
CA GLU A 511 14.44 -18.13 -9.21
C GLU A 511 13.09 -17.96 -8.49
N GLU A 512 12.49 -16.77 -8.56
CA GLU A 512 11.11 -16.52 -8.09
C GLU A 512 10.10 -17.39 -8.86
N LEU A 513 9.36 -18.23 -8.12
CA LEU A 513 8.41 -19.18 -8.70
C LEU A 513 7.05 -18.51 -8.90
N PHE A 514 6.62 -17.73 -7.92
CA PHE A 514 5.32 -17.06 -7.91
C PHE A 514 4.17 -18.05 -8.14
N ALA A 515 4.26 -19.21 -7.48
CA ALA A 515 3.46 -20.41 -7.70
C ALA A 515 3.31 -21.20 -6.38
N PRO A 516 2.35 -22.14 -6.26
CA PRO A 516 2.07 -22.83 -5.00
C PRO A 516 3.08 -23.97 -4.74
N ILE A 517 4.36 -23.61 -4.56
CA ILE A 517 5.48 -24.54 -4.42
C ILE A 517 6.20 -24.29 -3.09
N PHE A 518 6.14 -25.29 -2.21
CA PHE A 518 6.73 -25.29 -0.89
C PHE A 518 8.11 -25.97 -0.93
N LEU A 519 9.19 -25.19 -0.83
CA LEU A 519 10.56 -25.73 -0.84
C LEU A 519 11.12 -25.88 0.57
N VAL A 520 11.64 -27.07 0.91
CA VAL A 520 12.34 -27.33 2.17
C VAL A 520 13.83 -27.50 1.93
N LEU A 521 14.61 -26.58 2.49
CA LEU A 521 16.07 -26.53 2.43
C LEU A 521 16.65 -26.86 3.81
N PRO A 522 17.23 -28.05 4.04
CA PRO A 522 17.80 -28.41 5.32
C PRO A 522 19.12 -27.67 5.59
N PHE A 523 19.37 -27.29 6.85
CA PHE A 523 20.68 -26.81 7.34
C PHE A 523 21.11 -27.57 8.60
N LYS A 524 22.41 -27.56 8.91
CA LYS A 524 22.98 -28.38 9.98
C LYS A 524 22.71 -27.82 11.38
N GLY A 525 22.02 -28.60 12.21
CA GLY A 525 21.95 -28.48 13.67
C GLY A 525 21.64 -27.08 14.19
N GLU A 526 22.50 -26.59 15.09
CA GLU A 526 22.40 -25.29 15.77
C GLU A 526 23.05 -24.12 15.01
N ASP A 527 23.61 -24.36 13.82
CA ASP A 527 24.34 -23.34 13.06
C ASP A 527 23.38 -22.38 12.34
N TRP A 528 22.79 -21.48 13.12
CA TRP A 528 21.94 -20.43 12.60
C TRP A 528 22.67 -19.49 11.64
N LYS A 529 24.02 -19.42 11.67
CA LYS A 529 24.79 -18.63 10.69
C LYS A 529 24.77 -19.29 9.32
N GLN A 530 24.85 -20.62 9.26
CA GLN A 530 24.63 -21.36 8.02
C GLN A 530 23.21 -21.11 7.47
N ALA A 531 22.19 -21.11 8.35
CA ALA A 531 20.82 -20.81 7.93
C ALA A 531 20.69 -19.40 7.33
N VAL A 532 21.34 -18.39 7.93
CA VAL A 532 21.41 -17.02 7.40
C VAL A 532 22.15 -17.00 6.05
N ALA A 533 23.26 -17.71 5.91
CA ALA A 533 23.98 -17.80 4.64
C ALA A 533 23.13 -18.40 3.52
N ILE A 534 22.37 -19.47 3.81
CA ILE A 534 21.40 -20.06 2.88
C ILE A 534 20.29 -19.05 2.54
N ALA A 535 19.72 -18.38 3.54
CA ALA A 535 18.68 -17.37 3.33
C ALA A 535 19.18 -16.22 2.43
N ASN A 536 20.40 -15.72 2.66
CA ASN A 536 20.99 -14.61 1.89
C ASN A 536 21.57 -15.02 0.53
N SER A 537 21.63 -16.31 0.21
CA SER A 537 22.27 -16.85 -1.02
C SER A 537 21.53 -16.51 -2.33
N THR A 538 20.39 -15.82 -2.27
CA THR A 538 19.66 -15.38 -3.47
C THR A 538 19.97 -13.93 -3.80
N ARG A 539 19.71 -13.54 -5.05
CA ARG A 539 19.81 -12.13 -5.48
C ARG A 539 18.70 -11.23 -4.92
N TYR A 540 17.66 -11.82 -4.34
CA TYR A 540 16.50 -11.13 -3.79
C TYR A 540 16.71 -10.77 -2.31
N GLY A 541 15.91 -9.82 -1.82
CA GLY A 541 15.96 -9.35 -0.44
C GLY A 541 14.73 -8.51 -0.10
N LEU A 542 13.54 -9.05 -0.33
CA LEU A 542 12.29 -8.35 -0.05
C LEU A 542 11.86 -8.56 1.40
N GLY A 543 11.25 -9.70 1.71
CA GLY A 543 10.87 -10.12 3.05
C GLY A 543 11.65 -11.35 3.52
N SER A 544 11.57 -11.60 4.82
CA SER A 544 12.13 -12.78 5.47
C SER A 544 11.42 -13.05 6.80
N SER A 545 11.52 -14.29 7.28
CA SER A 545 11.03 -14.69 8.59
C SER A 545 12.03 -15.59 9.32
N VAL A 546 12.02 -15.53 10.65
CA VAL A 546 12.69 -16.51 11.51
C VAL A 546 11.72 -17.02 12.57
N PHE A 547 11.68 -18.34 12.76
CA PHE A 547 10.85 -19.02 13.76
C PHE A 547 11.75 -19.78 14.74
N GLY A 548 11.53 -19.56 16.04
CA GLY A 548 12.34 -20.14 17.10
C GLY A 548 11.83 -19.82 18.50
N GLY A 549 12.27 -20.62 19.47
CA GLY A 549 11.93 -20.44 20.90
C GLY A 549 12.86 -19.49 21.64
N ASN A 550 14.11 -19.38 21.19
CA ASN A 550 15.12 -18.50 21.79
C ASN A 550 15.11 -17.11 21.13
N ARG A 551 14.63 -16.11 21.87
CA ARG A 551 14.59 -14.71 21.43
C ARG A 551 15.95 -14.17 20.98
N GLY A 552 17.00 -14.38 21.75
CA GLY A 552 18.33 -13.83 21.45
C GLY A 552 18.96 -14.43 20.19
N ILE A 553 18.64 -15.68 19.86
CA ILE A 553 19.04 -16.28 18.58
C ILE A 553 18.19 -15.72 17.44
N CYS A 554 16.87 -15.60 17.63
CA CYS A 554 15.99 -15.02 16.60
C CYS A 554 16.39 -13.58 16.23
N GLU A 555 16.73 -12.75 17.22
CA GLU A 555 17.22 -11.38 16.99
C GLU A 555 18.55 -11.38 16.21
N LYS A 556 19.50 -12.25 16.57
CA LYS A 556 20.77 -12.39 15.81
C LYS A 556 20.57 -12.88 14.37
N VAL A 557 19.62 -13.78 14.16
CA VAL A 557 19.24 -14.24 12.81
C VAL A 557 18.61 -13.08 12.04
N ALA A 558 17.70 -12.35 12.66
CA ALA A 558 17.04 -11.20 12.04
C ALA A 558 18.05 -10.12 11.62
N ASP A 559 19.01 -9.80 12.49
CA ASP A 559 20.09 -8.84 12.20
C ASP A 559 21.00 -9.29 11.04
N GLY A 560 21.15 -10.61 10.85
CA GLY A 560 22.00 -11.17 9.79
C GLY A 560 21.31 -11.31 8.43
N LEU A 561 19.99 -11.13 8.34
CA LEU A 561 19.22 -11.32 7.11
C LEU A 561 19.29 -10.09 6.21
N ASP A 562 19.68 -10.30 4.95
CA ASP A 562 19.73 -9.24 3.94
C ASP A 562 18.35 -9.04 3.28
N ALA A 563 17.39 -8.50 4.03
CA ALA A 563 16.04 -8.24 3.54
C ALA A 563 15.56 -6.85 3.97
N GLY A 564 14.63 -6.28 3.19
CA GLY A 564 14.00 -5.02 3.55
C GLY A 564 13.05 -5.14 4.74
N MET A 565 12.49 -6.34 4.96
CA MET A 565 11.57 -6.65 6.06
C MET A 565 11.90 -8.01 6.65
N VAL A 566 11.96 -8.10 7.98
CA VAL A 566 12.16 -9.36 8.71
C VAL A 566 11.13 -9.50 9.81
N ASN A 567 10.49 -10.66 9.89
CA ASN A 567 9.50 -10.99 10.91
C ASN A 567 10.01 -12.11 11.83
N ILE A 568 9.91 -11.93 13.14
CA ILE A 568 10.25 -12.96 14.13
C ILE A 568 8.96 -13.65 14.59
N ASN A 569 8.92 -14.98 14.45
CA ASN A 569 7.77 -15.84 14.78
C ASN A 569 6.47 -15.43 14.07
N ASP A 570 6.59 -14.85 12.89
CA ASP A 570 5.45 -14.40 12.09
C ASP A 570 5.82 -14.28 10.60
N PHE A 571 4.82 -13.99 9.78
CA PHE A 571 4.94 -13.83 8.33
C PHE A 571 4.12 -12.61 7.87
N ALA A 572 4.72 -11.76 7.03
CA ALA A 572 4.08 -10.62 6.37
C ALA A 572 3.44 -9.54 7.29
N VAL A 573 3.52 -9.65 8.61
CA VAL A 573 2.92 -8.69 9.55
C VAL A 573 3.56 -7.30 9.49
N SER A 574 4.83 -7.21 9.09
CA SER A 574 5.47 -5.94 8.74
C SER A 574 4.62 -5.14 7.75
N TYR A 575 3.90 -5.79 6.84
CA TYR A 575 3.04 -5.11 5.89
C TYR A 575 1.64 -4.76 6.41
N LEU A 576 1.09 -5.53 7.35
CA LEU A 576 -0.15 -5.13 8.01
C LEU A 576 0.05 -3.87 8.88
N ASN A 577 1.26 -3.65 9.38
CA ASN A 577 1.62 -2.41 10.06
C ASN A 577 2.04 -1.33 9.05
N GLN A 578 1.06 -0.58 8.56
CA GLN A 578 1.27 0.48 7.57
C GLN A 578 1.98 1.74 8.10
N GLY A 579 2.45 1.71 9.35
CA GLY A 579 3.42 2.67 9.87
C GLY A 579 4.88 2.29 9.63
N LEU A 580 5.14 1.05 9.22
CA LEU A 580 6.47 0.59 8.82
C LEU A 580 6.67 0.79 7.31
N PRO A 581 7.91 1.02 6.87
CA PRO A 581 8.24 1.03 5.45
C PRO A 581 8.07 -0.37 4.87
N PHE A 582 7.53 -0.43 3.65
CA PHE A 582 7.55 -1.64 2.82
C PHE A 582 8.45 -1.39 1.62
N GLY A 583 9.36 -2.34 1.39
CA GLY A 583 10.17 -2.43 0.20
C GLY A 583 11.46 -3.21 0.42
N GLY A 584 12.04 -3.71 -0.67
CA GLY A 584 13.19 -4.63 -0.63
C GLY A 584 14.56 -3.96 -0.69
N VAL A 585 15.58 -4.81 -0.76
CA VAL A 585 16.98 -4.47 -1.08
C VAL A 585 17.48 -5.42 -2.19
N LYS A 586 18.76 -5.29 -2.60
CA LYS A 586 19.36 -6.08 -3.68
C LYS A 586 18.56 -5.97 -4.99
N LYS A 587 18.16 -7.09 -5.60
CA LYS A 587 17.35 -7.11 -6.84
C LYS A 587 15.85 -6.98 -6.59
N SER A 588 15.41 -6.95 -5.34
CA SER A 588 14.01 -6.67 -4.98
C SER A 588 13.66 -5.18 -5.08
N GLY A 589 14.60 -4.32 -5.49
CA GLY A 589 14.36 -2.92 -5.83
C GLY A 589 14.90 -1.93 -4.79
N TYR A 590 14.36 -0.72 -4.81
CA TYR A 590 14.79 0.40 -3.97
C TYR A 590 13.67 1.44 -3.81
N GLY A 591 13.77 2.22 -2.73
CA GLY A 591 12.68 3.09 -2.26
C GLY A 591 11.71 2.32 -1.37
N ARG A 592 10.68 3.00 -0.86
CA ARG A 592 9.65 2.43 0.03
C ARG A 592 8.31 3.08 -0.31
N PHE A 593 7.20 2.35 -0.25
CA PHE A 593 5.86 2.89 -0.60
C PHE A 593 4.79 2.82 0.50
N ALA A 594 5.13 2.27 1.67
CA ALA A 594 4.31 2.32 2.90
C ALA A 594 5.00 3.16 3.99
N GLY A 595 4.28 3.42 5.09
CA GLY A 595 4.80 4.23 6.20
C GLY A 595 5.03 5.70 5.84
N PRO A 596 5.71 6.45 6.73
CA PRO A 596 6.15 7.81 6.45
C PRO A 596 7.00 7.89 5.19
N GLU A 597 7.88 6.92 4.96
CA GLU A 597 8.79 6.85 3.82
C GLU A 597 8.03 6.82 2.50
N GLY A 598 6.95 6.03 2.41
CA GLY A 598 6.11 5.97 1.22
C GLY A 598 5.32 7.24 0.96
N LEU A 599 4.90 7.95 2.00
CA LEU A 599 4.21 9.22 1.85
C LEU A 599 5.17 10.36 1.45
N LEU A 600 6.39 10.36 2.00
CA LEU A 600 7.44 11.29 1.65
C LEU A 600 8.03 10.99 0.26
N GLY A 601 8.07 9.72 -0.14
CA GLY A 601 8.60 9.25 -1.43
C GLY A 601 7.84 9.80 -2.65
N VAL A 602 6.59 10.26 -2.44
CA VAL A 602 5.79 10.96 -3.46
C VAL A 602 5.77 12.48 -3.27
N THR A 603 6.78 13.02 -2.58
CA THR A 603 6.99 14.46 -2.41
C THR A 603 8.43 14.85 -2.72
N THR A 604 8.65 16.13 -3.01
CA THR A 604 9.98 16.74 -3.09
C THR A 604 10.30 17.46 -1.78
N PRO A 605 11.43 17.15 -1.11
CA PRO A 605 11.90 17.95 0.00
C PRO A 605 12.40 19.31 -0.50
N LYS A 606 11.89 20.40 0.10
CA LYS A 606 12.32 21.78 -0.16
C LYS A 606 12.87 22.40 1.12
N VAL A 607 14.10 22.90 1.06
CA VAL A 607 14.73 23.57 2.20
C VAL A 607 14.48 25.08 2.11
N ILE A 608 14.02 25.68 3.20
CA ILE A 608 13.93 27.13 3.34
C ILE A 608 14.70 27.55 4.58
N THR A 609 15.73 28.37 4.35
CA THR A 609 16.52 29.02 5.40
C THR A 609 16.17 30.49 5.43
N ARG A 610 15.82 31.01 6.59
CA ARG A 610 15.49 32.44 6.76
C ARG A 610 16.12 33.00 8.02
N ASP A 611 16.37 34.30 8.03
CA ASP A 611 16.71 35.01 9.27
C ASP A 611 15.57 34.85 10.29
N THR A 612 15.93 34.42 11.50
CA THR A 612 14.99 34.27 12.62
C THR A 612 14.37 35.61 12.96
N PHE A 613 15.17 36.68 12.95
CA PHE A 613 14.74 38.07 13.09
C PHE A 613 14.80 38.78 11.74
N PHE A 614 13.89 38.40 10.83
CA PHE A 614 13.90 38.73 9.39
C PHE A 614 14.27 40.18 9.02
N SER A 615 13.82 41.16 9.80
CA SER A 615 14.08 42.58 9.51
C SER A 615 15.21 43.20 10.32
N ILE A 616 15.74 42.51 11.34
CA ILE A 616 16.67 43.07 12.34
C ILE A 616 18.10 42.54 12.12
N ILE A 617 18.23 41.24 11.89
CA ILE A 617 19.53 40.60 11.66
C ILE A 617 19.52 40.06 10.23
N ARG A 618 20.42 40.58 9.40
CA ARG A 618 20.58 40.17 8.00
C ARG A 618 22.00 39.68 7.78
N THR A 619 22.16 38.55 7.11
CA THR A 619 23.48 38.10 6.66
C THR A 619 23.96 39.01 5.53
N GLY A 620 24.93 39.86 5.80
CA GLY A 620 25.76 40.51 4.77
C GLY A 620 27.08 39.76 4.61
N ILE A 621 27.70 39.88 3.43
CA ILE A 621 29.09 39.46 3.25
C ILE A 621 29.98 40.52 3.91
N PRO A 622 30.85 40.17 4.87
CA PRO A 622 31.80 41.10 5.45
C PRO A 622 32.71 41.70 4.38
N ARG A 623 33.07 42.99 4.49
CA ARG A 623 33.93 43.69 3.50
C ARG A 623 35.22 42.95 3.12
N PRO A 624 35.94 42.28 4.04
CA PRO A 624 37.13 41.51 3.68
C PRO A 624 36.85 40.34 2.72
N LEU A 625 35.60 39.85 2.67
CA LEU A 625 35.17 38.74 1.82
C LEU A 625 34.36 39.21 0.61
N ASP A 626 34.16 40.52 0.45
CA ASP A 626 33.38 41.06 -0.66
C ASP A 626 34.17 40.98 -1.97
N TYR A 627 33.45 40.81 -3.09
CA TYR A 627 34.06 40.72 -4.41
C TYR A 627 34.00 42.06 -5.15
N PRO A 628 35.08 42.46 -5.85
CA PRO A 628 36.39 41.82 -5.88
C PRO A 628 37.14 41.95 -4.55
N PHE A 629 37.97 40.96 -4.21
CA PHE A 629 38.73 41.00 -2.96
C PHE A 629 39.70 42.19 -2.96
N ASN A 630 39.62 43.01 -1.90
CA ASN A 630 40.56 44.12 -1.70
C ASN A 630 41.98 43.62 -1.38
N ASN A 631 42.10 42.52 -0.62
CA ASN A 631 43.37 41.89 -0.29
C ASN A 631 43.16 40.40 0.07
N ALA A 632 43.73 39.49 -0.73
CA ALA A 632 43.57 38.06 -0.55
C ALA A 632 44.10 37.53 0.80
N ILE A 633 45.15 38.13 1.36
CA ILE A 633 45.72 37.74 2.66
C ILE A 633 44.74 38.10 3.78
N THR A 634 44.17 39.30 3.74
CA THR A 634 43.15 39.73 4.72
C THR A 634 41.90 38.86 4.63
N SER A 635 41.42 38.59 3.41
CA SER A 635 40.29 37.66 3.18
C SER A 635 40.58 36.27 3.76
N TRP A 636 41.76 35.71 3.47
CA TRP A 636 42.17 34.40 3.97
C TRP A 636 42.27 34.34 5.49
N ASN A 637 42.86 35.37 6.12
CA ASN A 637 42.97 35.46 7.58
C ASN A 637 41.60 35.63 8.24
N PHE A 638 40.68 36.38 7.63
CA PHE A 638 39.31 36.49 8.09
C PHE A 638 38.58 35.13 8.04
N VAL A 639 38.72 34.38 6.95
CA VAL A 639 38.16 33.01 6.84
C VAL A 639 38.80 32.07 7.87
N CYS A 640 40.12 32.10 8.03
CA CYS A 640 40.82 31.31 9.05
C CYS A 640 40.31 31.63 10.47
N GLY A 641 40.07 32.92 10.76
CA GLY A 641 39.48 33.37 12.01
C GLY A 641 38.07 32.81 12.20
N LEU A 642 37.24 32.85 11.15
CA LEU A 642 35.87 32.32 11.16
C LEU A 642 35.84 30.82 11.43
N LEU A 643 36.69 30.05 10.75
CA LEU A 643 36.79 28.61 10.93
C LEU A 643 37.19 28.25 12.36
N LYS A 644 38.23 28.91 12.89
CA LYS A 644 38.68 28.71 14.27
C LYS A 644 37.60 29.08 15.28
N PHE A 645 36.92 30.20 15.08
CA PHE A 645 35.85 30.63 15.97
C PHE A 645 34.66 29.66 15.98
N ALA A 646 34.28 29.13 14.81
CA ALA A 646 33.10 28.27 14.69
C ALA A 646 33.35 26.80 15.03
N TYR A 647 34.58 26.32 14.81
CA TYR A 647 34.90 24.89 14.83
C TYR A 647 36.18 24.54 15.60
N GLY A 648 36.97 25.52 16.04
CA GLY A 648 38.20 25.29 16.80
C GLY A 648 37.91 24.97 18.27
N GLU A 649 38.78 24.19 18.90
CA GLU A 649 38.63 23.81 20.31
C GLU A 649 39.11 24.94 21.23
N SER A 650 38.33 25.28 22.26
CA SER A 650 38.69 26.17 23.38
C SER A 650 39.54 27.39 22.97
N ASP A 651 40.87 27.35 23.16
CA ASP A 651 41.81 28.43 22.86
C ASP A 651 41.81 28.84 21.38
N GLU A 652 41.57 27.90 20.47
CA GLU A 652 41.48 28.18 19.04
C GLU A 652 40.24 29.02 18.72
N SER A 653 39.11 28.74 19.36
CA SER A 653 37.89 29.55 19.22
C SER A 653 38.13 31.00 19.65
N PHE A 654 38.81 31.23 20.77
CA PHE A 654 39.17 32.56 21.23
C PHE A 654 40.15 33.27 20.29
N LYS A 655 41.19 32.56 19.82
CA LYS A 655 42.13 33.08 18.82
C LYS A 655 41.42 33.41 17.50
N GLY A 656 40.45 32.59 17.10
CA GLY A 656 39.61 32.80 15.92
C GLY A 656 38.79 34.07 16.02
N LEU A 657 38.15 34.30 17.16
CA LEU A 657 37.41 35.54 17.42
C LEU A 657 38.33 36.77 17.35
N GLY A 658 39.53 36.69 17.93
CA GLY A 658 40.53 37.75 17.82
C GLY A 658 40.94 38.03 16.38
N GLN A 659 41.15 36.98 15.57
CA GLN A 659 41.46 37.10 14.14
C GLN A 659 40.30 37.73 13.35
N LEU A 660 39.05 37.38 13.65
CA LEU A 660 37.88 38.00 13.02
C LEU A 660 37.82 39.50 13.29
N ILE A 661 37.99 39.92 14.55
CA ILE A 661 37.95 41.33 14.93
C ILE A 661 39.09 42.11 14.26
N TRP A 662 40.31 41.55 14.25
CA TRP A 662 41.49 42.20 13.65
C TRP A 662 41.36 42.40 12.14
N ASN A 663 40.75 41.44 11.44
CA ASN A 663 40.65 41.46 9.98
C ASN A 663 39.30 42.00 9.48
N ALA A 664 38.40 42.48 10.35
CA ALA A 664 37.06 42.96 9.97
C ALA A 664 37.06 44.37 9.34
N TRP A 665 38.15 45.14 9.49
CA TRP A 665 38.23 46.55 9.12
C TRP A 665 39.23 46.83 8.01
#